data_AF-A0A812JV63-F1
#
_entry.id   AF-A0A812JV63-F1
#
_cell.length_a   1.000
_cell.length_b   1.000
_cell.length_c   1.000
_cell.angle_alpha   90.00
_cell.angle_beta   90.00
_cell.angle_gamma   90.00
#
_symmetry.space_group_name_H-M   'P 1'
#
loop_
_entity.id
_entity.type
_entity.pdbx_description
1 polymer ?
#
loop_
_entity_poly.entity_id
_entity_poly.type
_entity_poly.pdbx_seq_one_letter_code
_entity_poly.pdbx_strand_id
1 'polypeptide(L)'
;MAQAQLGGGEKRVEAQHSKGKLTARERIHFLMDEGSFEEIGMLVTHRSTDFGLDKQKILGDGVVTGYGTVHGRLTYVFAQDFTVLGGSLAEAHAEKICKIMDLAMKNGAPVIGLNDSGGARIQEGVVSLGGYADIFYRNTLASGVIPQFSAIMGPCAGGAVYSPALTDFIMMVEKTSYMFVTGPNVVKTVTHEEVSSEELGGATAHATKSGVTHFTYENEIACIEGVKRLLSYVPQNCEEEPPQLEYKAADETRTALNDIIPDNPNQPYDIREVIEGTVDENSFYEVHKDFAGNIVVGFARIGGRSIGIVANQPAYLAGAYGGAYDVMNSKHIGADMNYAWPSAEIAVMGAKGAAEIIFKKEIKEADDHEAKLKEKEQEYAHIFANPYRAAARGYIDEVIRPDQTREKLIRAVARVAFNRPNVRNAFRPKTVAELYEALLDAREDTSIGVVLLSAEGPSTKDGVYSFCSGGDQNARGHQGYVDEAGMPRLNILEVQRLIRFMSKAVIAVVPGWAVGGGHSLHVVCDLTLASKEHAIFKQTDADVTSFDGGYGSAYLAKMVGQKRAREIFFLGRNYSAQEAYDMGMVNAVIPHNELEDTAYQWAQEILAKSPTSIKMLKFAFNLTDDGMVGQQVFAGEATRLAYMTEEAKEGTLQKELRSPQPMRAFLHLWNELKPVLMKKLLLFGALSLSTLTFGQSYFSIGTDITGDDYSFGLDVTELSYGISPGNDSLYVKITHNNLRNSDFGFALAIDTNLNTADGRAVNQTNIKNNSPNTSMNYDILLLAYQNGFFPGVFTEAREGSTGNLITLDFELDTVDPHYSVFRIALADIGGNYDLNLIGFCGGFDISSSGPSDAIPNSTYGELRDATIGINEQSSVKPFTVYPNPAASQIQIDGLKDDQQILIRDITGKIIAAPSLQNGTPLLDKNLEDEQLKQLEGLHAIGRLGKPGEVAELVLWLASEKASFVCGSYYPVDGGYLAR
;
A
#
# COMPACT_ATOMS: atom_id res chain seq x y z
N MET A 1 11.61 28.51 -39.48
CA MET A 1 10.36 28.50 -38.69
C MET A 1 9.14 28.77 -39.57
N ALA A 2 8.99 29.96 -40.19
CA ALA A 2 7.83 30.28 -41.05
C ALA A 2 7.56 29.22 -42.15
N GLN A 3 8.60 28.71 -42.82
CA GLN A 3 8.46 27.62 -43.80
C GLN A 3 7.91 26.31 -43.20
N ALA A 4 8.30 25.97 -41.96
CA ALA A 4 7.81 24.75 -41.30
C ALA A 4 6.35 24.86 -40.85
N GLN A 5 5.89 26.08 -40.58
CA GLN A 5 4.50 26.34 -40.21
C GLN A 5 3.53 26.15 -41.37
N LEU A 6 4.01 26.30 -42.62
CA LEU A 6 3.21 26.07 -43.83
C LEU A 6 2.95 24.59 -44.14
N GLY A 7 3.64 23.65 -43.47
CA GLY A 7 3.47 22.21 -43.69
C GLY A 7 3.64 21.81 -45.16
N GLY A 8 2.61 21.20 -45.74
CA GLY A 8 2.54 20.81 -47.15
C GLY A 8 2.31 21.95 -48.16
N GLY A 9 2.22 23.20 -47.70
CA GLY A 9 1.99 24.40 -48.50
C GLY A 9 0.50 24.78 -48.64
N GLU A 10 0.25 26.05 -48.97
CA GLU A 10 -1.09 26.68 -48.99
C GLU A 10 -2.13 25.87 -49.77
N LYS A 11 -1.78 25.39 -50.98
CA LYS A 11 -2.70 24.59 -51.81
C LYS A 11 -3.20 23.31 -51.11
N ARG A 12 -2.35 22.67 -50.29
CA ARG A 12 -2.73 21.46 -49.56
C ARG A 12 -3.51 21.79 -48.29
N VAL A 13 -3.23 22.94 -47.68
CA VAL A 13 -4.03 23.48 -46.57
C VAL A 13 -5.46 23.80 -47.04
N GLU A 14 -5.62 24.50 -48.16
CA GLU A 14 -6.94 24.75 -48.77
C GLU A 14 -7.68 23.44 -49.11
N ALA A 15 -6.95 22.43 -49.60
CA ALA A 15 -7.52 21.11 -49.88
C ALA A 15 -7.94 20.34 -48.61
N GLN A 16 -7.32 20.62 -47.46
CA GLN A 16 -7.70 20.08 -46.15
C GLN A 16 -8.96 20.80 -45.64
N HIS A 17 -8.95 22.14 -45.65
CA HIS A 17 -10.09 22.96 -45.21
C HIS A 17 -11.35 22.74 -46.05
N SER A 18 -11.22 22.55 -47.37
CA SER A 18 -12.37 22.23 -48.25
C SER A 18 -13.05 20.90 -47.93
N LYS A 19 -12.40 20.02 -47.15
CA LYS A 19 -12.98 18.77 -46.62
C LYS A 19 -13.60 18.95 -45.22
N GLY A 20 -13.66 20.18 -44.70
CA GLY A 20 -14.15 20.48 -43.37
C GLY A 20 -13.20 20.07 -42.24
N LYS A 21 -11.91 19.90 -42.53
CA LYS A 21 -10.89 19.47 -41.57
C LYS A 21 -9.94 20.61 -41.23
N LEU A 22 -9.47 20.66 -39.99
CA LEU A 22 -8.41 21.57 -39.58
C LEU A 22 -7.03 20.99 -39.96
N THR A 23 -6.03 21.86 -39.97
CA THR A 23 -4.62 21.46 -40.03
C THR A 23 -4.13 20.96 -38.67
N ALA A 24 -3.00 20.23 -38.65
CA ALA A 24 -2.39 19.74 -37.41
C ALA A 24 -2.14 20.85 -36.37
N ARG A 25 -1.71 22.03 -36.83
CA ARG A 25 -1.39 23.17 -35.96
C ARG A 25 -2.65 23.88 -35.45
N GLU A 26 -3.68 23.99 -36.26
CA GLU A 26 -4.99 24.52 -35.82
C GLU A 26 -5.60 23.62 -34.75
N ARG A 27 -5.51 22.29 -34.90
CA ARG A 27 -5.99 21.34 -33.88
C ARG A 27 -5.25 21.52 -32.54
N ILE A 28 -3.92 21.66 -32.57
CA ILE A 28 -3.13 21.94 -31.36
C ILE A 28 -3.51 23.30 -30.76
N HIS A 29 -3.71 24.33 -31.59
CA HIS A 29 -4.11 25.66 -31.13
C HIS A 29 -5.43 25.63 -30.36
N PHE A 30 -6.42 24.86 -30.84
CA PHE A 30 -7.69 24.72 -30.11
C PHE A 30 -7.61 23.78 -28.91
N LEU A 31 -6.69 22.80 -28.91
CA LEU A 31 -6.51 21.88 -27.79
C LEU A 31 -5.80 22.53 -26.59
N MET A 32 -4.72 23.26 -26.84
CA MET A 32 -3.86 23.81 -25.79
C MET A 32 -4.34 25.17 -25.29
N ASP A 33 -4.04 25.48 -24.03
CA ASP A 33 -4.29 26.81 -23.47
C ASP A 33 -3.46 27.86 -24.24
N GLU A 34 -4.02 29.07 -24.38
CA GLU A 34 -3.42 30.14 -25.18
C GLU A 34 -1.97 30.45 -24.76
N GLY A 35 -1.05 30.39 -25.72
CA GLY A 35 0.37 30.69 -25.52
C GLY A 35 1.17 29.60 -24.78
N SER A 36 0.56 28.46 -24.46
CA SER A 36 1.24 27.39 -23.69
C SER A 36 2.05 26.40 -24.54
N PHE A 37 1.77 26.27 -25.83
CA PHE A 37 2.32 25.19 -26.66
C PHE A 37 3.78 25.43 -27.06
N GLU A 38 4.64 24.49 -26.68
CA GLU A 38 6.07 24.44 -26.98
C GLU A 38 6.37 23.29 -27.95
N GLU A 39 6.72 23.64 -29.19
CA GLU A 39 6.96 22.65 -30.24
C GLU A 39 8.39 22.07 -30.18
N ILE A 40 8.49 20.75 -30.24
CA ILE A 40 9.74 19.99 -30.28
C ILE A 40 9.89 19.36 -31.66
N GLY A 41 11.05 19.54 -32.29
CA GLY A 41 11.37 18.88 -33.57
C GLY A 41 10.75 19.53 -34.81
N MET A 42 10.44 20.83 -34.76
CA MET A 42 9.88 21.59 -35.89
C MET A 42 10.76 21.51 -37.16
N LEU A 43 12.08 21.44 -37.01
CA LEU A 43 13.05 21.48 -38.12
C LEU A 43 13.52 20.10 -38.59
N VAL A 44 12.98 19.02 -38.02
CA VAL A 44 13.35 17.65 -38.39
C VAL A 44 12.87 17.35 -39.81
N THR A 45 13.64 16.57 -40.58
CA THR A 45 13.28 16.06 -41.90
C THR A 45 13.63 14.58 -41.97
N HIS A 46 12.91 13.78 -42.77
CA HIS A 46 13.33 12.41 -43.06
C HIS A 46 14.75 12.37 -43.64
N ARG A 47 15.40 11.21 -43.52
CA ARG A 47 16.77 10.96 -44.02
C ARG A 47 16.81 10.15 -45.31
N SER A 48 15.69 9.55 -45.70
CA SER A 48 15.60 8.74 -46.92
C SER A 48 15.95 9.54 -48.19
N THR A 49 16.59 8.84 -49.12
CA THR A 49 16.91 9.28 -50.49
C THR A 49 16.14 8.48 -51.54
N ASP A 50 15.34 7.51 -51.12
CA ASP A 50 14.67 6.56 -52.02
C ASP A 50 13.48 7.19 -52.73
N PHE A 51 13.19 6.71 -53.94
CA PHE A 51 12.00 7.11 -54.72
C PHE A 51 11.82 8.64 -54.90
N GLY A 52 12.91 9.40 -54.91
CA GLY A 52 12.89 10.86 -55.10
C GLY A 52 12.57 11.67 -53.83
N LEU A 53 12.57 11.03 -52.66
CA LEU A 53 12.38 11.69 -51.37
C LEU A 53 13.51 12.68 -51.04
N ASP A 54 14.72 12.47 -51.56
CA ASP A 54 15.84 13.41 -51.45
C ASP A 54 15.48 14.85 -51.90
N LYS A 55 14.54 14.96 -52.85
CA LYS A 55 14.06 16.24 -53.42
C LYS A 55 12.87 16.84 -52.69
N GLN A 56 12.26 16.13 -51.74
CA GLN A 56 11.03 16.52 -51.05
C GLN A 56 11.22 16.58 -49.53
N LYS A 57 12.20 17.37 -49.07
CA LYS A 57 12.47 17.60 -47.64
C LYS A 57 11.51 18.64 -47.07
N ILE A 58 10.44 18.19 -46.42
CA ILE A 58 9.49 19.05 -45.73
C ILE A 58 9.82 19.05 -44.23
N LEU A 59 9.94 20.25 -43.65
CA LEU A 59 10.25 20.43 -42.23
C LEU A 59 9.10 19.88 -41.35
N GLY A 60 9.47 19.23 -40.25
CA GLY A 60 8.55 18.56 -39.33
C GLY A 60 8.27 17.09 -39.68
N ASP A 61 8.54 16.68 -40.92
CA ASP A 61 8.33 15.32 -41.47
C ASP A 61 6.89 14.77 -41.38
N GLY A 62 5.91 15.67 -41.31
CA GLY A 62 4.48 15.35 -41.32
C GLY A 62 3.87 15.05 -39.96
N VAL A 63 4.52 15.45 -38.87
CA VAL A 63 3.95 15.47 -37.53
C VAL A 63 4.42 16.71 -36.75
N VAL A 64 3.49 17.35 -36.04
CA VAL A 64 3.77 18.41 -35.09
C VAL A 64 3.77 17.79 -33.70
N THR A 65 4.81 18.01 -32.91
CA THR A 65 5.04 17.34 -31.62
C THR A 65 5.45 18.36 -30.58
N GLY A 66 4.97 18.23 -29.35
CA GLY A 66 5.33 19.16 -28.29
C GLY A 66 4.58 18.91 -26.99
N TYR A 67 4.59 19.92 -26.13
CA TYR A 67 3.85 19.94 -24.87
C TYR A 67 3.25 21.32 -24.66
N GLY A 68 2.28 21.41 -23.78
CA GLY A 68 1.66 22.66 -23.35
C GLY A 68 0.80 22.41 -22.13
N THR A 69 -0.21 23.25 -21.91
CA THR A 69 -1.19 23.01 -20.85
C THR A 69 -2.60 22.87 -21.41
N VAL A 70 -3.40 22.04 -20.75
CA VAL A 70 -4.86 21.97 -20.95
C VAL A 70 -5.50 22.19 -19.59
N HIS A 71 -6.28 23.27 -19.43
CA HIS A 71 -6.81 23.68 -18.12
C HIS A 71 -5.70 23.84 -17.07
N GLY A 72 -4.54 24.39 -17.48
CA GLY A 72 -3.38 24.59 -16.62
C GLY A 72 -2.56 23.33 -16.32
N ARG A 73 -2.93 22.16 -16.88
CA ARG A 73 -2.25 20.88 -16.63
C ARG A 73 -1.31 20.51 -17.76
N LEU A 74 -0.07 20.16 -17.42
CA LEU A 74 0.95 19.73 -18.39
C LEU A 74 0.42 18.56 -19.22
N THR A 75 0.43 18.71 -20.55
CA THR A 75 -0.05 17.71 -21.49
C THR A 75 0.88 17.65 -22.70
N TYR A 76 1.24 16.43 -23.10
CA TYR A 76 2.03 16.18 -24.30
C TYR A 76 1.12 15.85 -25.49
N VAL A 77 1.51 16.27 -26.69
CA VAL A 77 0.70 16.07 -27.90
C VAL A 77 1.56 15.76 -29.12
N PHE A 78 1.03 14.92 -29.99
CA PHE A 78 1.47 14.82 -31.38
C PHE A 78 0.26 14.96 -32.32
N ALA A 79 0.42 15.73 -33.40
CA ALA A 79 -0.62 15.94 -34.40
C ALA A 79 -0.07 15.67 -35.79
N GLN A 80 -0.65 14.69 -36.48
CA GLN A 80 -0.22 14.29 -37.81
C GLN A 80 -0.73 15.29 -38.84
N ASP A 81 0.17 15.71 -39.75
CA ASP A 81 -0.13 16.68 -40.79
C ASP A 81 -0.36 15.98 -42.12
N PHE A 82 -1.64 15.78 -42.46
CA PHE A 82 -2.05 15.14 -43.70
C PHE A 82 -1.59 15.89 -44.95
N THR A 83 -1.32 17.20 -44.84
CA THR A 83 -0.80 17.98 -45.96
C THR A 83 0.63 17.57 -46.36
N VAL A 84 1.37 16.92 -45.46
CA VAL A 84 2.73 16.44 -45.70
C VAL A 84 2.73 14.96 -46.04
N LEU A 85 2.84 14.65 -47.34
CA LEU A 85 2.89 13.26 -47.85
C LEU A 85 1.74 12.37 -47.33
N GLY A 86 0.54 12.94 -47.19
CA GLY A 86 -0.64 12.23 -46.69
C GLY A 86 -0.56 11.86 -45.20
N GLY A 87 0.26 12.58 -44.42
CA GLY A 87 0.53 12.28 -43.01
C GLY A 87 1.25 10.94 -42.82
N SER A 88 1.83 10.37 -43.88
CA SER A 88 2.43 9.04 -43.84
C SER A 88 3.58 8.98 -42.84
N LEU A 89 3.55 7.94 -42.01
CA LEU A 89 4.53 7.73 -40.96
C LEU A 89 5.85 7.23 -41.55
N ALA A 90 6.90 8.01 -41.35
CA ALA A 90 8.29 7.71 -41.69
C ALA A 90 9.14 7.47 -40.45
N GLU A 91 10.41 7.15 -40.64
CA GLU A 91 11.38 6.97 -39.55
C GLU A 91 11.45 8.21 -38.64
N ALA A 92 11.76 9.37 -39.21
CA ALA A 92 11.94 10.60 -38.44
C ALA A 92 10.63 11.12 -37.82
N HIS A 93 9.50 10.90 -38.50
CA HIS A 93 8.16 11.11 -37.95
C HIS A 93 7.93 10.26 -36.69
N ALA A 94 8.20 8.95 -36.74
CA ALA A 94 8.03 8.06 -35.60
C ALA A 94 8.97 8.42 -34.45
N GLU A 95 10.25 8.71 -34.73
CA GLU A 95 11.21 9.16 -33.71
C GLU A 95 10.71 10.37 -32.94
N LYS A 96 10.03 11.31 -33.61
CA LYS A 96 9.42 12.47 -32.95
C LYS A 96 8.29 12.06 -32.01
N ILE A 97 7.38 11.20 -32.44
CA ILE A 97 6.28 10.70 -31.60
C ILE A 97 6.84 9.97 -30.39
N CYS A 98 7.75 9.02 -30.60
CA CYS A 98 8.44 8.28 -29.55
C CYS A 98 9.08 9.20 -28.52
N LYS A 99 9.78 10.25 -28.97
CA LYS A 99 10.39 11.23 -28.08
C LYS A 99 9.38 11.96 -27.18
N ILE A 100 8.20 12.30 -27.71
CA ILE A 100 7.15 12.94 -26.92
C ILE A 100 6.54 11.98 -25.91
N MET A 101 6.32 10.71 -26.29
CA MET A 101 5.84 9.68 -25.36
C MET A 101 6.85 9.40 -24.24
N ASP A 102 8.14 9.32 -24.58
CA ASP A 102 9.21 9.13 -23.59
C ASP A 102 9.28 10.32 -22.60
N LEU A 103 9.06 11.56 -23.09
CA LEU A 103 8.97 12.75 -22.23
C LEU A 103 7.70 12.77 -21.39
N ALA A 104 6.56 12.36 -21.93
CA ALA A 104 5.29 12.27 -21.20
C ALA A 104 5.40 11.29 -20.04
N MET A 105 5.96 10.10 -20.31
CA MET A 105 6.26 9.09 -19.29
C MET A 105 7.22 9.61 -18.23
N LYS A 106 8.31 10.25 -18.65
CA LYS A 106 9.32 10.78 -17.71
C LYS A 106 8.76 11.85 -16.76
N ASN A 107 7.79 12.64 -17.21
CA ASN A 107 7.21 13.72 -16.43
C ASN A 107 5.85 13.36 -15.82
N GLY A 108 5.40 12.11 -15.95
CA GLY A 108 4.11 11.65 -15.42
C GLY A 108 2.93 12.48 -15.93
N ALA A 109 2.87 12.75 -17.24
CA ALA A 109 1.84 13.61 -17.83
C ALA A 109 1.09 12.92 -18.99
N PRO A 110 -0.19 13.26 -19.23
CA PRO A 110 -0.97 12.66 -20.32
C PRO A 110 -0.37 12.92 -21.71
N VAL A 111 -0.60 11.98 -22.63
CA VAL A 111 -0.24 12.11 -24.04
C VAL A 111 -1.46 11.99 -24.96
N ILE A 112 -1.61 12.95 -25.88
CA ILE A 112 -2.71 13.01 -26.85
C ILE A 112 -2.17 12.84 -28.27
N GLY A 113 -2.70 11.84 -28.98
CA GLY A 113 -2.50 11.67 -30.41
C GLY A 113 -3.65 12.27 -31.22
N LEU A 114 -3.35 13.19 -32.14
CA LEU A 114 -4.29 13.74 -33.11
C LEU A 114 -3.97 13.14 -34.48
N ASN A 115 -4.65 12.05 -34.82
CA ASN A 115 -4.30 11.15 -35.92
C ASN A 115 -4.99 11.54 -37.23
N ASP A 116 -4.20 11.65 -38.30
CA ASP A 116 -4.63 11.96 -39.66
C ASP A 116 -3.53 11.50 -40.64
N SER A 117 -3.47 10.19 -40.87
CA SER A 117 -2.39 9.51 -41.59
C SER A 117 -2.91 8.43 -42.54
N GLY A 118 -2.44 8.48 -43.78
CA GLY A 118 -2.66 7.42 -44.77
C GLY A 118 -1.96 6.08 -44.47
N GLY A 119 -1.19 5.97 -43.38
CA GLY A 119 -0.48 4.76 -42.97
C GLY A 119 1.04 4.88 -43.08
N ALA A 120 1.73 3.76 -43.30
CA ALA A 120 3.19 3.73 -43.45
C ALA A 120 3.65 4.51 -44.70
N ARG A 121 4.78 5.21 -44.60
CA ARG A 121 5.42 5.81 -45.78
C ARG A 121 6.09 4.72 -46.61
N ILE A 122 5.37 4.23 -47.61
CA ILE A 122 5.78 3.10 -48.47
C ILE A 122 7.19 3.29 -49.06
N GLN A 123 7.56 4.53 -49.37
CA GLN A 123 8.87 4.88 -49.92
C GLN A 123 10.04 4.60 -48.97
N GLU A 124 9.81 4.52 -47.65
CA GLU A 124 10.83 4.19 -46.64
C GLU A 124 10.78 2.71 -46.20
N GLY A 125 9.86 1.92 -46.76
CA GLY A 125 9.80 0.47 -46.59
C GLY A 125 9.76 0.02 -45.13
N VAL A 126 10.63 -0.94 -44.78
CA VAL A 126 10.66 -1.59 -43.46
C VAL A 126 10.96 -0.65 -42.31
N VAL A 127 11.61 0.50 -42.58
CA VAL A 127 11.94 1.46 -41.52
C VAL A 127 10.68 2.14 -40.98
N SER A 128 9.68 2.38 -41.84
CA SER A 128 8.36 2.85 -41.39
C SER A 128 7.66 1.83 -40.48
N LEU A 129 7.86 0.53 -40.72
CA LEU A 129 7.33 -0.53 -39.85
C LEU A 129 8.06 -0.57 -38.50
N GLY A 130 9.39 -0.39 -38.51
CA GLY A 130 10.17 -0.22 -37.29
C GLY A 130 9.67 0.95 -36.44
N GLY A 131 9.41 2.10 -37.08
CA GLY A 131 8.83 3.26 -36.41
C GLY A 131 7.47 3.00 -35.77
N TYR A 132 6.60 2.22 -36.42
CA TYR A 132 5.34 1.77 -35.81
C TYR A 132 5.58 0.88 -34.58
N ALA A 133 6.45 -0.12 -34.69
CA ALA A 133 6.76 -1.02 -33.59
C ALA A 133 7.29 -0.26 -32.36
N ASP A 134 8.12 0.76 -32.60
CA ASP A 134 8.63 1.65 -31.56
C ASP A 134 7.52 2.44 -30.84
N ILE A 135 6.53 2.95 -31.58
CA ILE A 135 5.37 3.63 -30.99
C ILE A 135 4.52 2.65 -30.19
N PHE A 136 4.23 1.47 -30.74
CA PHE A 136 3.40 0.46 -30.06
C PHE A 136 4.05 0.02 -28.74
N TYR A 137 5.36 -0.19 -28.76
CA TYR A 137 6.12 -0.54 -27.56
C TYR A 137 5.93 0.52 -26.47
N ARG A 138 5.97 1.81 -26.83
CA ARG A 138 5.78 2.92 -25.89
C ARG A 138 4.33 3.06 -25.44
N ASN A 139 3.34 2.78 -26.29
CA ASN A 139 1.94 2.74 -25.87
C ASN A 139 1.73 1.68 -24.78
N THR A 140 2.34 0.49 -24.96
CA THR A 140 2.29 -0.59 -23.98
C THR A 140 2.99 -0.21 -22.68
N LEU A 141 4.18 0.40 -22.75
CA LEU A 141 4.89 0.86 -21.55
C LEU A 141 4.12 1.94 -20.77
N ALA A 142 3.35 2.79 -21.48
CA ALA A 142 2.57 3.86 -20.89
C ALA A 142 1.19 3.43 -20.39
N SER A 143 0.71 2.25 -20.78
CA SER A 143 -0.63 1.75 -20.43
C SER A 143 -0.75 1.54 -18.92
N GLY A 144 -1.75 2.21 -18.31
CA GLY A 144 -1.92 2.22 -16.85
C GLY A 144 -0.91 3.06 -16.08
N VAL A 145 -0.03 3.83 -16.76
CA VAL A 145 0.95 4.72 -16.11
C VAL A 145 0.59 6.18 -16.32
N ILE A 146 0.39 6.61 -17.57
CA ILE A 146 -0.12 7.94 -17.93
C ILE A 146 -1.36 7.79 -18.81
N PRO A 147 -2.35 8.70 -18.73
CA PRO A 147 -3.48 8.68 -19.65
C PRO A 147 -3.04 8.90 -21.10
N GLN A 148 -3.52 8.04 -21.99
CA GLN A 148 -3.25 8.07 -23.42
C GLN A 148 -4.55 8.22 -24.20
N PHE A 149 -4.72 9.30 -24.95
CA PHE A 149 -5.92 9.55 -25.75
C PHE A 149 -5.60 9.66 -27.24
N SER A 150 -6.47 9.08 -28.08
CA SER A 150 -6.35 9.17 -29.53
C SER A 150 -7.59 9.80 -30.15
N ALA A 151 -7.42 10.97 -30.77
CA ALA A 151 -8.46 11.61 -31.58
C ALA A 151 -8.19 11.35 -33.06
N ILE A 152 -9.08 10.59 -33.70
CA ILE A 152 -8.99 10.28 -35.12
C ILE A 152 -9.72 11.37 -35.90
N MET A 153 -8.95 12.22 -36.56
CA MET A 153 -9.43 13.39 -37.30
C MET A 153 -9.21 13.23 -38.82
N GLY A 154 -8.89 12.02 -39.25
CA GLY A 154 -8.82 11.67 -40.66
C GLY A 154 -8.59 10.19 -40.93
N PRO A 155 -8.01 9.83 -42.08
CA PRO A 155 -7.67 8.44 -42.34
C PRO A 155 -6.68 7.93 -41.28
N CYS A 156 -6.83 6.67 -40.92
CA CYS A 156 -5.91 5.92 -40.09
C CYS A 156 -5.92 4.47 -40.62
N ALA A 157 -4.98 4.16 -41.51
CA ALA A 157 -5.02 2.94 -42.31
C ALA A 157 -3.80 2.03 -42.06
N GLY A 158 -4.01 0.72 -42.15
CA GLY A 158 -2.93 -0.26 -42.01
C GLY A 158 -2.44 -0.34 -40.58
N GLY A 159 -1.11 -0.33 -40.39
CA GLY A 159 -0.49 -0.39 -39.05
C GLY A 159 -0.84 0.81 -38.16
N ALA A 160 -1.26 1.94 -38.72
CA ALA A 160 -1.59 3.15 -37.96
C ALA A 160 -2.67 2.93 -36.90
N VAL A 161 -3.57 1.96 -37.11
CA VAL A 161 -4.72 1.72 -36.23
C VAL A 161 -4.34 1.12 -34.88
N TYR A 162 -3.19 0.45 -34.79
CA TYR A 162 -2.82 -0.26 -33.57
C TYR A 162 -2.33 0.66 -32.44
N SER A 163 -1.74 1.82 -32.77
CA SER A 163 -1.37 2.78 -31.72
C SER A 163 -2.62 3.31 -31.00
N PRO A 164 -3.65 3.82 -31.71
CA PRO A 164 -4.91 4.16 -31.06
C PRO A 164 -5.56 3.01 -30.29
N ALA A 165 -5.55 1.79 -30.83
CA ALA A 165 -6.11 0.61 -30.16
C ALA A 165 -5.38 0.24 -28.85
N LEU A 166 -4.15 0.70 -28.65
CA LEU A 166 -3.37 0.52 -27.42
C LEU A 166 -3.49 1.72 -26.45
N THR A 167 -4.17 2.80 -26.86
CA THR A 167 -4.46 3.94 -25.98
C THR A 167 -5.78 3.72 -25.22
N ASP A 168 -5.98 4.45 -24.12
CA ASP A 168 -7.10 4.22 -23.20
C ASP A 168 -8.45 4.62 -23.80
N PHE A 169 -8.48 5.73 -24.55
CA PHE A 169 -9.71 6.23 -25.18
C PHE A 169 -9.48 6.71 -26.61
N ILE A 170 -10.42 6.34 -27.48
CA ILE A 170 -10.42 6.69 -28.90
C ILE A 170 -11.66 7.53 -29.22
N MET A 171 -11.45 8.77 -29.66
CA MET A 171 -12.48 9.64 -30.20
C MET A 171 -12.41 9.68 -31.73
N MET A 172 -13.54 9.56 -32.42
CA MET A 172 -13.60 9.66 -33.88
C MET A 172 -14.49 10.81 -34.35
N VAL A 173 -14.08 11.49 -35.42
CA VAL A 173 -14.89 12.55 -36.04
C VAL A 173 -15.74 11.95 -37.15
N GLU A 174 -17.05 12.16 -37.08
CA GLU A 174 -18.01 11.63 -38.03
C GLU A 174 -17.72 12.09 -39.46
N LYS A 175 -17.95 11.18 -40.42
CA LYS A 175 -17.87 11.41 -41.89
C LYS A 175 -16.51 11.82 -42.45
N THR A 176 -15.55 12.15 -41.59
CA THR A 176 -14.25 12.71 -41.98
C THR A 176 -13.08 11.87 -41.48
N SER A 177 -13.30 11.00 -40.50
CA SER A 177 -12.33 10.03 -39.98
C SER A 177 -12.66 8.59 -40.35
N TYR A 178 -11.63 7.77 -40.55
CA TYR A 178 -11.77 6.35 -40.86
C TYR A 178 -10.63 5.53 -40.25
N MET A 179 -10.93 4.37 -39.67
CA MET A 179 -9.95 3.40 -39.18
C MET A 179 -10.16 2.04 -39.82
N PHE A 180 -9.11 1.45 -40.40
CA PHE A 180 -9.15 0.06 -40.86
C PHE A 180 -7.74 -0.51 -41.04
N VAL A 181 -7.58 -1.80 -40.70
CA VAL A 181 -6.32 -2.53 -40.97
C VAL A 181 -6.14 -2.72 -42.48
N THR A 182 -7.22 -3.06 -43.19
CA THR A 182 -7.22 -3.31 -44.63
C THR A 182 -8.24 -2.41 -45.31
N GLY A 183 -7.80 -1.63 -46.31
CA GLY A 183 -8.68 -0.68 -46.97
C GLY A 183 -9.69 -1.31 -47.93
N PRO A 184 -10.78 -0.60 -48.27
CA PRO A 184 -11.87 -1.13 -49.10
C PRO A 184 -11.46 -1.72 -50.44
N ASN A 185 -10.47 -1.11 -51.10
CA ASN A 185 -9.97 -1.59 -52.39
C ASN A 185 -9.32 -2.98 -52.28
N VAL A 186 -8.63 -3.25 -51.17
CA VAL A 186 -8.00 -4.55 -50.92
C VAL A 186 -9.06 -5.58 -50.54
N VAL A 187 -10.03 -5.20 -49.70
CA VAL A 187 -11.21 -6.04 -49.39
C VAL A 187 -11.90 -6.47 -50.68
N LYS A 188 -12.26 -5.51 -51.56
CA LYS A 188 -12.88 -5.80 -52.87
C LYS A 188 -12.04 -6.74 -53.74
N THR A 189 -10.72 -6.58 -53.74
CA THR A 189 -9.85 -7.40 -54.58
C THR A 189 -9.70 -8.83 -54.05
N VAL A 190 -9.71 -9.02 -52.72
CA VAL A 190 -9.44 -10.30 -52.06
C VAL A 190 -10.71 -11.08 -51.74
N THR A 191 -11.73 -10.42 -51.19
CA THR A 191 -12.99 -11.04 -50.76
C THR A 191 -14.13 -10.85 -51.76
N HIS A 192 -13.95 -9.98 -52.77
CA HIS A 192 -14.99 -9.55 -53.72
C HIS A 192 -16.16 -8.79 -53.06
N GLU A 193 -16.01 -8.35 -51.81
CA GLU A 193 -17.00 -7.53 -51.13
C GLU A 193 -16.82 -6.06 -51.49
N GLU A 194 -17.91 -5.41 -51.91
CA GLU A 194 -17.94 -3.97 -52.09
C GLU A 194 -18.44 -3.30 -50.82
N VAL A 195 -17.56 -2.53 -50.19
CA VAL A 195 -17.86 -1.77 -48.97
C VAL A 195 -17.25 -0.38 -49.08
N SER A 196 -17.93 0.65 -48.60
CA SER A 196 -17.36 2.00 -48.55
C SER A 196 -16.42 2.18 -47.35
N SER A 197 -15.59 3.23 -47.34
CA SER A 197 -14.75 3.56 -46.17
C SER A 197 -15.58 3.85 -44.91
N GLU A 198 -16.75 4.48 -45.07
CA GLU A 198 -17.65 4.79 -43.96
C GLU A 198 -18.26 3.52 -43.37
N GLU A 199 -18.72 2.59 -44.22
CA GLU A 199 -19.30 1.32 -43.77
C GLU A 199 -18.26 0.38 -43.15
N LEU A 200 -17.03 0.40 -43.69
CA LEU A 200 -15.94 -0.47 -43.22
C LEU A 200 -15.35 -0.01 -41.90
N GLY A 201 -15.17 1.31 -41.73
CA GLY A 201 -14.36 1.86 -40.65
C GLY A 201 -14.64 3.32 -40.31
N GLY A 202 -15.83 3.84 -40.65
CA GLY A 202 -16.26 5.16 -40.20
C GLY A 202 -16.55 5.19 -38.70
N ALA A 203 -16.71 6.40 -38.16
CA ALA A 203 -16.94 6.62 -36.72
C ALA A 203 -18.15 5.80 -36.20
N THR A 204 -19.28 5.82 -36.92
CA THR A 204 -20.48 5.06 -36.53
C THR A 204 -20.26 3.55 -36.57
N ALA A 205 -19.50 3.03 -37.54
CA ALA A 205 -19.21 1.60 -37.63
C ALA A 205 -18.42 1.14 -36.39
N HIS A 206 -17.44 1.93 -35.96
CA HIS A 206 -16.66 1.63 -34.76
C HIS A 206 -17.43 1.85 -33.45
N ALA A 207 -18.35 2.82 -33.41
CA ALA A 207 -19.11 3.16 -32.21
C ALA A 207 -20.28 2.21 -31.94
N THR A 208 -20.83 1.58 -32.98
CA THR A 208 -22.05 0.75 -32.84
C THR A 208 -21.81 -0.74 -33.04
N LYS A 209 -20.80 -1.12 -33.85
CA LYS A 209 -20.58 -2.53 -34.22
C LYS A 209 -19.31 -3.10 -33.61
N SER A 210 -18.17 -2.43 -33.81
CA SER A 210 -16.88 -3.00 -33.36
C SER A 210 -16.54 -2.68 -31.91
N GLY A 211 -17.10 -1.59 -31.33
CA GLY A 211 -16.75 -1.11 -30.00
C GLY A 211 -15.31 -0.62 -29.88
N VAL A 212 -14.72 -0.13 -30.98
CA VAL A 212 -13.32 0.35 -30.99
C VAL A 212 -13.25 1.81 -30.59
N THR A 213 -14.18 2.64 -31.07
CA THR A 213 -14.23 4.05 -30.68
C THR A 213 -15.16 4.24 -29.49
N HIS A 214 -14.68 5.01 -28.53
CA HIS A 214 -15.33 5.27 -27.26
C HIS A 214 -16.30 6.46 -27.36
N PHE A 215 -16.02 7.39 -28.27
CA PHE A 215 -16.78 8.61 -28.49
C PHE A 215 -16.80 8.99 -29.98
N THR A 216 -17.94 9.48 -30.45
CA THR A 216 -18.04 10.11 -31.78
C THR A 216 -18.42 11.57 -31.65
N TYR A 217 -17.93 12.38 -32.59
CA TYR A 217 -18.15 13.82 -32.63
C TYR A 217 -18.49 14.29 -34.04
N GLU A 218 -19.44 15.20 -34.14
CA GLU A 218 -19.89 15.77 -35.41
C GLU A 218 -18.80 16.56 -36.16
N ASN A 219 -17.80 17.10 -35.45
CA ASN A 219 -16.71 17.89 -36.02
C ASN A 219 -15.46 17.88 -35.13
N GLU A 220 -14.36 18.41 -35.67
CA GLU A 220 -13.05 18.40 -34.99
C GLU A 220 -13.00 19.27 -33.72
N ILE A 221 -13.74 20.39 -33.67
CA ILE A 221 -13.78 21.25 -32.48
C ILE A 221 -14.50 20.54 -31.33
N ALA A 222 -15.66 19.94 -31.62
CA ALA A 222 -16.40 19.15 -30.63
C ALA A 222 -15.55 17.98 -30.09
N CYS A 223 -14.77 17.32 -30.96
CA CYS A 223 -13.84 16.27 -30.56
C CYS A 223 -12.75 16.78 -29.61
N ILE A 224 -12.15 17.93 -29.90
CA ILE A 224 -11.14 18.56 -29.04
C ILE A 224 -11.72 18.93 -27.67
N GLU A 225 -12.93 19.51 -27.63
CA GLU A 225 -13.60 19.79 -26.36
C GLU A 225 -13.95 18.51 -25.59
N GLY A 226 -14.29 17.43 -26.29
CA GLY A 226 -14.43 16.09 -25.71
C GLY A 226 -13.15 15.55 -25.07
N VAL A 227 -12.00 15.75 -25.71
CA VAL A 227 -10.67 15.40 -25.18
C VAL A 227 -10.36 16.19 -23.91
N LYS A 228 -10.59 17.51 -23.91
CA LYS A 228 -10.41 18.37 -22.73
C LYS A 228 -11.34 17.96 -21.58
N ARG A 229 -12.60 17.68 -21.90
CA ARG A 229 -13.59 17.20 -20.92
C ARG A 229 -13.13 15.89 -20.29
N LEU A 230 -12.69 14.92 -21.08
CA LEU A 230 -12.18 13.64 -20.57
C LEU A 230 -10.96 13.83 -19.66
N LEU A 231 -9.99 14.66 -20.07
CA LEU A 231 -8.83 15.01 -19.26
C LEU A 231 -9.24 15.50 -17.86
N SER A 232 -10.34 16.26 -17.75
CA SER A 232 -10.81 16.78 -16.46
C SER A 232 -11.23 15.71 -15.44
N TYR A 233 -11.53 14.47 -15.87
CA TYR A 233 -11.93 13.37 -14.98
C TYR A 233 -10.77 12.46 -14.57
N VAL A 234 -9.61 12.55 -15.23
CA VAL A 234 -8.47 11.65 -15.02
C VAL A 234 -7.27 12.36 -14.39
N PRO A 235 -6.44 11.67 -13.59
CA PRO A 235 -5.21 12.22 -13.02
C PRO A 235 -4.16 12.51 -14.09
N GLN A 236 -3.00 13.09 -13.73
CA GLN A 236 -1.88 13.23 -14.67
C GLN A 236 -1.21 11.87 -14.97
N ASN A 237 -1.18 10.99 -13.98
CA ASN A 237 -0.54 9.68 -13.98
C ASN A 237 -1.14 8.78 -12.88
N CYS A 238 -0.69 7.54 -12.80
CA CYS A 238 -1.19 6.54 -11.85
C CYS A 238 -0.78 6.73 -10.38
N GLU A 239 0.14 7.66 -10.08
CA GLU A 239 0.53 8.00 -8.70
C GLU A 239 -0.25 9.22 -8.16
N GLU A 240 -1.12 9.81 -8.98
CA GLU A 240 -1.95 10.97 -8.62
C GLU A 240 -3.44 10.60 -8.53
N GLU A 241 -4.13 11.31 -7.64
CA GLU A 241 -5.59 11.27 -7.58
C GLU A 241 -6.21 12.15 -8.69
N PRO A 242 -7.41 11.81 -9.19
CA PRO A 242 -8.11 12.66 -10.14
C PRO A 242 -8.37 14.08 -9.60
N PRO A 243 -8.41 15.10 -10.47
CA PRO A 243 -8.72 16.46 -10.05
C PRO A 243 -10.09 16.55 -9.36
N GLN A 244 -10.12 17.21 -8.20
CA GLN A 244 -11.34 17.45 -7.44
C GLN A 244 -11.84 18.88 -7.67
N LEU A 245 -13.14 19.03 -7.92
CA LEU A 245 -13.81 20.33 -7.96
C LEU A 245 -14.21 20.78 -6.56
N GLU A 246 -14.30 22.10 -6.34
CA GLU A 246 -14.81 22.64 -5.08
C GLU A 246 -16.23 22.13 -4.84
N TYR A 247 -16.46 21.60 -3.64
CA TYR A 247 -17.75 21.11 -3.20
C TYR A 247 -18.08 21.69 -1.83
N LYS A 248 -19.32 22.12 -1.65
CA LYS A 248 -19.86 22.61 -0.39
C LYS A 248 -20.96 21.66 0.04
N ALA A 249 -20.79 21.05 1.22
CA ALA A 249 -21.77 20.15 1.77
C ALA A 249 -23.13 20.83 1.90
N ALA A 250 -24.18 20.16 1.44
CA ALA A 250 -25.56 20.60 1.52
C ALA A 250 -26.49 19.42 1.85
N ASP A 251 -27.80 19.63 1.80
CA ASP A 251 -28.75 18.53 1.78
C ASP A 251 -28.63 17.79 0.44
N GLU A 252 -28.11 16.57 0.51
CA GLU A 252 -27.87 15.71 -0.65
C GLU A 252 -29.02 14.74 -0.91
N THR A 253 -30.15 14.91 -0.23
CA THR A 253 -31.38 14.15 -0.51
C THR A 253 -31.87 14.42 -1.93
N ARG A 254 -32.30 13.37 -2.63
CA ARG A 254 -32.78 13.42 -4.02
C ARG A 254 -34.15 12.77 -4.13
N THR A 255 -35.19 13.50 -3.70
CA THR A 255 -36.56 12.96 -3.60
C THR A 255 -37.10 12.40 -4.91
N ALA A 256 -36.64 12.90 -6.07
CA ALA A 256 -36.99 12.39 -7.38
C ALA A 256 -36.62 10.91 -7.59
N LEU A 257 -35.62 10.39 -6.87
CA LEU A 257 -35.22 8.98 -6.96
C LEU A 257 -36.26 8.02 -6.37
N ASN A 258 -37.17 8.49 -5.51
CA ASN A 258 -38.17 7.62 -4.87
C ASN A 258 -39.17 7.03 -5.87
N ASP A 259 -39.45 7.73 -6.96
CA ASP A 259 -40.51 7.37 -7.93
C ASP A 259 -39.94 6.92 -9.30
N ILE A 260 -38.62 6.79 -9.42
CA ILE A 260 -37.95 6.57 -10.71
C ILE A 260 -38.03 5.11 -11.19
N ILE A 261 -38.10 4.17 -10.25
CA ILE A 261 -38.24 2.75 -10.55
C ILE A 261 -39.73 2.42 -10.64
N PRO A 262 -40.20 1.84 -11.75
CA PRO A 262 -41.59 1.42 -11.88
C PRO A 262 -41.98 0.38 -10.81
N ASP A 263 -43.19 0.47 -10.28
CA ASP A 263 -43.75 -0.53 -9.36
C ASP A 263 -43.84 -1.94 -9.98
N ASN A 264 -43.99 -2.01 -11.30
CA ASN A 264 -44.00 -3.27 -12.04
C ASN A 264 -42.56 -3.68 -12.38
N PRO A 265 -42.04 -4.81 -11.85
CA PRO A 265 -40.66 -5.23 -12.07
C PRO A 265 -40.36 -5.62 -13.54
N ASN A 266 -41.39 -5.82 -14.37
CA ASN A 266 -41.22 -6.07 -15.80
C ASN A 266 -41.24 -4.80 -16.65
N GLN A 267 -41.51 -3.63 -16.06
CA GLN A 267 -41.50 -2.37 -16.78
C GLN A 267 -40.08 -1.80 -16.78
N PRO A 268 -39.48 -1.59 -17.97
CA PRO A 268 -38.12 -1.05 -18.05
C PRO A 268 -38.09 0.45 -17.74
N TYR A 269 -36.92 0.94 -17.36
CA TYR A 269 -36.59 2.35 -17.13
C TYR A 269 -35.18 2.65 -17.65
N ASP A 270 -34.85 3.93 -17.88
CA ASP A 270 -33.49 4.34 -18.27
C ASP A 270 -32.63 4.56 -17.02
N ILE A 271 -31.59 3.75 -16.85
CA ILE A 271 -30.67 3.88 -15.71
C ILE A 271 -29.93 5.23 -15.67
N ARG A 272 -29.83 5.93 -16.82
CA ARG A 272 -29.22 7.25 -16.90
C ARG A 272 -29.97 8.27 -16.04
N GLU A 273 -31.29 8.13 -15.89
CA GLU A 273 -32.08 9.02 -15.03
C GLU A 273 -31.69 8.85 -13.55
N VAL A 274 -31.39 7.61 -13.12
CA VAL A 274 -30.90 7.33 -11.76
C VAL A 274 -29.49 7.89 -11.57
N ILE A 275 -28.62 7.70 -12.56
CA ILE A 275 -27.26 8.24 -12.56
C ILE A 275 -27.32 9.76 -12.43
N GLU A 276 -28.05 10.45 -13.31
CA GLU A 276 -28.20 11.91 -13.31
C GLU A 276 -28.83 12.43 -12.02
N GLY A 277 -29.79 11.70 -11.44
CA GLY A 277 -30.37 12.04 -10.14
C GLY A 277 -29.41 11.86 -8.95
N THR A 278 -28.30 11.14 -9.13
CA THR A 278 -27.34 10.79 -8.07
C THR A 278 -26.03 11.58 -8.17
N VAL A 279 -25.53 11.85 -9.37
CA VAL A 279 -24.24 12.53 -9.57
C VAL A 279 -24.35 14.05 -9.48
N ASP A 280 -23.22 14.75 -9.50
CA ASP A 280 -23.17 16.21 -9.58
C ASP A 280 -23.82 16.66 -10.90
N GLU A 281 -24.56 17.77 -10.88
CA GLU A 281 -25.33 18.22 -12.05
C GLU A 281 -24.46 18.36 -13.31
N ASN A 282 -24.97 17.89 -14.45
CA ASN A 282 -24.30 17.91 -15.75
C ASN A 282 -22.91 17.25 -15.77
N SER A 283 -22.59 16.40 -14.78
CA SER A 283 -21.27 15.78 -14.69
C SER A 283 -21.17 14.43 -15.40
N PHE A 284 -22.26 13.73 -15.71
CA PHE A 284 -22.18 12.44 -16.37
C PHE A 284 -21.68 12.58 -17.82
N TYR A 285 -20.68 11.78 -18.16
CA TYR A 285 -20.03 11.73 -19.47
C TYR A 285 -19.91 10.26 -19.88
N GLU A 286 -20.90 9.81 -20.64
CA GLU A 286 -21.08 8.42 -21.06
C GLU A 286 -20.02 7.98 -22.07
N VAL A 287 -19.35 6.87 -21.79
CA VAL A 287 -18.37 6.20 -22.65
C VAL A 287 -19.07 5.08 -23.40
N HIS A 288 -18.75 4.86 -24.67
CA HIS A 288 -19.37 3.79 -25.47
C HIS A 288 -20.90 3.88 -25.55
N LYS A 289 -21.46 5.10 -25.53
CA LYS A 289 -22.91 5.35 -25.53
C LYS A 289 -23.71 4.53 -26.56
N ASP A 290 -23.14 4.34 -27.76
CA ASP A 290 -23.80 3.64 -28.86
C ASP A 290 -23.37 2.17 -29.02
N PHE A 291 -22.50 1.65 -28.13
CA PHE A 291 -22.02 0.27 -28.12
C PHE A 291 -22.57 -0.49 -26.92
N ALA A 292 -23.03 -1.74 -27.13
CA ALA A 292 -23.50 -2.61 -26.06
C ALA A 292 -24.51 -1.94 -25.11
N GLY A 293 -25.57 -1.33 -25.67
CA GLY A 293 -26.54 -0.49 -24.93
C GLY A 293 -27.29 -1.14 -23.75
N ASN A 294 -27.06 -2.42 -23.47
CA ASN A 294 -27.51 -3.13 -22.27
C ASN A 294 -26.66 -2.85 -21.00
N ILE A 295 -25.53 -2.15 -21.14
CA ILE A 295 -24.73 -1.64 -20.01
C ILE A 295 -24.32 -0.19 -20.29
N VAL A 296 -24.41 0.65 -19.27
CA VAL A 296 -24.01 2.06 -19.32
C VAL A 296 -22.72 2.20 -18.51
N VAL A 297 -21.71 2.80 -19.15
CA VAL A 297 -20.43 3.12 -18.51
C VAL A 297 -20.06 4.57 -18.75
N GLY A 298 -19.35 5.20 -17.83
CA GLY A 298 -18.93 6.58 -18.02
C GLY A 298 -18.27 7.19 -16.80
N PHE A 299 -17.88 8.46 -16.95
CA PHE A 299 -17.34 9.26 -15.86
C PHE A 299 -18.41 10.19 -15.31
N ALA A 300 -18.36 10.47 -14.01
CA ALA A 300 -19.17 11.51 -13.39
C ALA A 300 -18.39 12.18 -12.26
N ARG A 301 -19.05 13.09 -11.54
CA ARG A 301 -18.55 13.57 -10.26
C ARG A 301 -19.58 13.36 -9.16
N ILE A 302 -19.11 13.06 -7.95
CA ILE A 302 -19.91 13.05 -6.73
C ILE A 302 -19.16 13.84 -5.67
N GLY A 303 -19.77 14.91 -5.15
CA GLY A 303 -19.12 15.76 -4.16
C GLY A 303 -17.83 16.41 -4.69
N GLY A 304 -17.81 16.75 -5.98
CA GLY A 304 -16.65 17.29 -6.68
C GLY A 304 -15.57 16.27 -7.07
N ARG A 305 -15.67 15.00 -6.64
CA ARG A 305 -14.67 13.95 -6.93
C ARG A 305 -15.05 13.20 -8.20
N SER A 306 -14.07 12.92 -9.07
CA SER A 306 -14.28 12.12 -10.27
C SER A 306 -14.52 10.64 -9.93
N ILE A 307 -15.52 10.03 -10.54
CA ILE A 307 -15.89 8.62 -10.37
C ILE A 307 -16.10 7.92 -11.72
N GLY A 308 -15.88 6.61 -11.76
CA GLY A 308 -16.32 5.74 -12.85
C GLY A 308 -17.65 5.08 -12.48
N ILE A 309 -18.56 4.99 -13.45
CA ILE A 309 -19.89 4.37 -13.28
C ILE A 309 -20.00 3.17 -14.21
N VAL A 310 -20.57 2.08 -13.69
CA VAL A 310 -20.97 0.89 -14.45
C VAL A 310 -22.37 0.51 -13.98
N ALA A 311 -23.33 0.49 -14.90
CA ALA A 311 -24.72 0.24 -14.55
C ALA A 311 -25.44 -0.60 -15.62
N ASN A 312 -26.21 -1.61 -15.22
CA ASN A 312 -27.07 -2.32 -16.17
C ASN A 312 -28.14 -1.35 -16.72
N GLN A 313 -28.59 -1.59 -17.95
CA GLN A 313 -29.60 -0.75 -18.60
C GLN A 313 -30.92 -1.53 -18.79
N PRO A 314 -31.90 -1.40 -17.88
CA PRO A 314 -33.19 -2.08 -17.99
C PRO A 314 -34.00 -1.69 -19.22
N ALA A 315 -33.82 -0.49 -19.77
CA ALA A 315 -34.38 -0.08 -21.08
C ALA A 315 -34.00 -1.03 -22.23
N TYR A 316 -32.91 -1.78 -22.07
CA TYR A 316 -32.42 -2.80 -23.00
C TYR A 316 -32.51 -4.22 -22.39
N LEU A 317 -33.46 -4.42 -21.47
CA LEU A 317 -33.79 -5.70 -20.83
C LEU A 317 -32.62 -6.34 -20.06
N ALA A 318 -31.73 -5.53 -19.50
CA ALA A 318 -30.65 -6.00 -18.63
C ALA A 318 -31.03 -5.85 -17.14
N GLY A 319 -30.98 -6.96 -16.41
CA GLY A 319 -31.09 -7.02 -14.96
C GLY A 319 -30.03 -7.94 -14.37
N ALA A 320 -29.90 -7.97 -13.03
CA ALA A 320 -28.83 -8.68 -12.35
C ALA A 320 -29.37 -9.75 -11.37
N TYR A 321 -29.57 -10.98 -11.86
CA TYR A 321 -29.83 -12.16 -11.02
C TYR A 321 -28.71 -13.19 -11.18
N GLY A 322 -28.53 -14.05 -10.17
CA GLY A 322 -27.54 -15.13 -10.18
C GLY A 322 -26.12 -14.60 -10.43
N GLY A 323 -25.40 -15.21 -11.36
CA GLY A 323 -24.01 -14.81 -11.66
C GLY A 323 -23.86 -13.37 -12.15
N ALA A 324 -24.90 -12.76 -12.73
CA ALA A 324 -24.85 -11.34 -13.10
C ALA A 324 -24.79 -10.42 -11.88
N TYR A 325 -25.47 -10.77 -10.78
CA TYR A 325 -25.33 -10.06 -9.51
C TYR A 325 -23.90 -10.15 -8.99
N ASP A 326 -23.28 -11.34 -9.05
CA ASP A 326 -21.92 -11.51 -8.55
C ASP A 326 -20.91 -10.63 -9.31
N VAL A 327 -21.03 -10.59 -10.64
CA VAL A 327 -20.15 -9.82 -11.56
C VAL A 327 -20.36 -8.31 -11.47
N MET A 328 -21.55 -7.83 -11.10
CA MET A 328 -21.86 -6.40 -10.93
C MET A 328 -21.34 -5.84 -9.59
N ASN A 329 -20.09 -6.17 -9.25
CA ASN A 329 -19.38 -5.76 -8.03
C ASN A 329 -20.14 -6.11 -6.73
N SER A 330 -20.47 -7.39 -6.56
CA SER A 330 -21.01 -7.89 -5.29
C SER A 330 -19.95 -7.87 -4.18
N LYS A 331 -20.41 -7.92 -2.91
CA LYS A 331 -19.53 -8.08 -1.73
C LYS A 331 -18.58 -9.29 -1.87
N HIS A 332 -19.02 -10.34 -2.57
CA HIS A 332 -18.26 -11.58 -2.76
C HIS A 332 -17.00 -11.41 -3.62
N ILE A 333 -16.95 -10.37 -4.46
CA ILE A 333 -15.81 -10.10 -5.34
C ILE A 333 -15.01 -8.86 -4.92
N GLY A 334 -15.27 -8.35 -3.71
CA GLY A 334 -14.44 -7.31 -3.07
C GLY A 334 -15.01 -5.90 -3.13
N ALA A 335 -16.32 -5.74 -3.35
CA ALA A 335 -16.95 -4.43 -3.18
C ALA A 335 -16.84 -3.94 -1.72
N ASP A 336 -16.41 -2.69 -1.54
CA ASP A 336 -16.24 -2.09 -0.22
C ASP A 336 -17.60 -1.88 0.46
N MET A 337 -18.53 -1.23 -0.25
CA MET A 337 -19.88 -0.91 0.22
C MET A 337 -20.94 -1.34 -0.81
N ASN A 338 -21.94 -2.09 -0.34
CA ASN A 338 -23.10 -2.53 -1.11
C ASN A 338 -24.39 -2.01 -0.47
N TYR A 339 -25.09 -1.12 -1.17
CA TYR A 339 -26.40 -0.63 -0.79
C TYR A 339 -27.49 -1.28 -1.63
N ALA A 340 -28.67 -1.46 -1.04
CA ALA A 340 -29.86 -1.88 -1.78
C ALA A 340 -31.02 -0.91 -1.53
N TRP A 341 -31.78 -0.59 -2.58
CA TRP A 341 -33.09 0.03 -2.42
C TRP A 341 -34.12 -1.02 -1.96
N PRO A 342 -35.25 -0.62 -1.35
CA PRO A 342 -36.25 -1.58 -0.87
C PRO A 342 -36.88 -2.39 -2.02
N SER A 343 -36.85 -1.85 -3.24
CA SER A 343 -37.31 -2.48 -4.48
C SER A 343 -36.29 -3.45 -5.09
N ALA A 344 -35.08 -3.58 -4.55
CA ALA A 344 -34.06 -4.45 -5.12
C ALA A 344 -34.42 -5.94 -4.96
N GLU A 345 -34.38 -6.69 -6.04
CA GLU A 345 -34.62 -8.13 -6.03
C GLU A 345 -33.31 -8.91 -6.17
N ILE A 346 -32.80 -9.45 -5.06
CA ILE A 346 -31.55 -10.21 -5.04
C ILE A 346 -31.87 -11.71 -4.93
N ALA A 347 -31.66 -12.46 -6.01
CA ALA A 347 -31.97 -13.89 -6.06
C ALA A 347 -31.02 -14.66 -7.00
N VAL A 348 -30.91 -15.98 -6.76
CA VAL A 348 -30.09 -16.89 -7.57
C VAL A 348 -30.56 -17.00 -9.03
N MET A 349 -31.87 -16.83 -9.26
CA MET A 349 -32.51 -16.73 -10.57
C MET A 349 -33.89 -16.07 -10.40
N GLY A 350 -34.54 -15.71 -11.51
CA GLY A 350 -35.88 -15.13 -11.49
C GLY A 350 -36.92 -16.02 -10.80
N ALA A 351 -37.87 -15.40 -10.09
CA ALA A 351 -38.82 -16.09 -9.20
C ALA A 351 -39.65 -17.17 -9.90
N LYS A 352 -40.13 -16.89 -11.12
CA LYS A 352 -40.88 -17.86 -11.93
C LYS A 352 -40.06 -19.12 -12.22
N GLY A 353 -38.82 -18.96 -12.70
CA GLY A 353 -37.93 -20.09 -13.02
C GLY A 353 -37.56 -20.91 -11.79
N ALA A 354 -37.33 -20.25 -10.65
CA ALA A 354 -37.10 -20.94 -9.38
C ALA A 354 -38.34 -21.74 -8.94
N ALA A 355 -39.53 -21.15 -9.04
CA ALA A 355 -40.79 -21.80 -8.66
C ALA A 355 -41.09 -23.03 -9.53
N GLU A 356 -40.86 -22.95 -10.85
CA GLU A 356 -41.04 -24.06 -11.79
C GLU A 356 -40.13 -25.26 -11.48
N ILE A 357 -38.94 -25.01 -10.92
CA ILE A 357 -37.98 -26.06 -10.54
C ILE A 357 -38.32 -26.64 -9.17
N ILE A 358 -38.48 -25.78 -8.16
CA ILE A 358 -38.65 -26.19 -6.75
C ILE A 358 -40.01 -26.84 -6.54
N PHE A 359 -41.08 -26.23 -7.06
CA PHE A 359 -42.46 -26.66 -6.83
C PHE A 359 -43.04 -27.45 -8.01
N LYS A 360 -42.17 -28.03 -8.85
CA LYS A 360 -42.55 -28.75 -10.07
C LYS A 360 -43.64 -29.80 -9.83
N LYS A 361 -43.56 -30.49 -8.69
CA LYS A 361 -44.50 -31.54 -8.32
C LYS A 361 -45.85 -30.96 -7.90
N GLU A 362 -45.86 -29.96 -7.00
CA GLU A 362 -47.12 -29.32 -6.56
C GLU A 362 -47.85 -28.62 -7.71
N ILE A 363 -47.10 -28.00 -8.64
CA ILE A 363 -47.68 -27.36 -9.82
C ILE A 363 -48.35 -28.41 -10.72
N LYS A 364 -47.69 -29.56 -10.94
CA LYS A 364 -48.21 -30.64 -11.81
C LYS A 364 -49.39 -31.40 -11.20
N GLU A 365 -49.48 -31.45 -9.87
CA GLU A 365 -50.56 -32.12 -9.14
C GLU A 365 -51.78 -31.22 -8.89
N ALA A 366 -51.67 -29.92 -9.18
CA ALA A 366 -52.78 -28.98 -9.01
C ALA A 366 -53.80 -29.08 -10.14
N ASP A 367 -55.08 -28.81 -9.83
CA ASP A 367 -56.14 -28.78 -10.85
C ASP A 367 -55.96 -27.60 -11.84
N ASP A 368 -55.38 -26.50 -11.36
CA ASP A 368 -55.02 -25.32 -12.15
C ASP A 368 -53.52 -25.03 -12.01
N HIS A 369 -52.75 -25.48 -13.00
CA HIS A 369 -51.30 -25.33 -13.03
C HIS A 369 -50.85 -23.86 -13.08
N GLU A 370 -51.56 -23.01 -13.82
CA GLU A 370 -51.17 -21.60 -13.99
C GLU A 370 -51.41 -20.82 -12.70
N ALA A 371 -52.57 -21.03 -12.07
CA ALA A 371 -52.86 -20.42 -10.77
C ALA A 371 -51.85 -20.88 -9.70
N LYS A 372 -51.50 -22.18 -9.69
CA LYS A 372 -50.54 -22.72 -8.71
C LYS A 372 -49.13 -22.21 -8.94
N LEU A 373 -48.69 -22.09 -10.19
CA LEU A 373 -47.40 -21.49 -10.51
C LEU A 373 -47.34 -20.03 -10.03
N LYS A 374 -48.38 -19.24 -10.30
CA LYS A 374 -48.43 -17.83 -9.86
C LYS A 374 -48.41 -17.68 -8.34
N GLU A 375 -49.13 -18.55 -7.62
CA GLU A 375 -49.08 -18.62 -6.16
C GLU A 375 -47.64 -18.88 -5.67
N LYS A 376 -46.96 -19.86 -6.25
CA LYS A 376 -45.60 -20.26 -5.87
C LYS A 376 -44.52 -19.26 -6.27
N GLU A 377 -44.70 -18.58 -7.39
CA GLU A 377 -43.85 -17.47 -7.81
C GLU A 377 -43.92 -16.32 -6.79
N GLN A 378 -45.12 -15.93 -6.36
CA GLN A 378 -45.30 -14.89 -5.34
C GLN A 378 -44.73 -15.29 -3.99
N GLU A 379 -44.93 -16.55 -3.58
CA GLU A 379 -44.34 -17.11 -2.36
C GLU A 379 -42.81 -17.04 -2.40
N TYR A 380 -42.19 -17.47 -3.52
CA TYR A 380 -40.75 -17.41 -3.69
C TYR A 380 -40.23 -15.97 -3.69
N ALA A 381 -40.88 -15.07 -4.43
CA ALA A 381 -40.50 -13.67 -4.50
C ALA A 381 -40.55 -12.99 -3.12
N HIS A 382 -41.64 -13.19 -2.36
CA HIS A 382 -41.78 -12.64 -1.02
C HIS A 382 -40.70 -13.14 -0.05
N ILE A 383 -40.30 -14.40 -0.18
CA ILE A 383 -39.31 -15.01 0.73
C ILE A 383 -37.88 -14.64 0.33
N PHE A 384 -37.55 -14.67 -0.96
CA PHE A 384 -36.17 -14.62 -1.46
C PHE A 384 -35.86 -13.41 -2.35
N ALA A 385 -36.80 -12.92 -3.17
CA ALA A 385 -36.55 -11.82 -4.11
C ALA A 385 -36.78 -10.45 -3.42
N ASN A 386 -35.98 -10.18 -2.38
CA ASN A 386 -35.97 -8.92 -1.64
C ASN A 386 -34.57 -8.73 -1.03
N PRO A 387 -34.18 -7.49 -0.65
CA PRO A 387 -32.81 -7.24 -0.23
C PRO A 387 -32.54 -7.69 1.22
N TYR A 388 -33.59 -7.90 2.02
CA TYR A 388 -33.46 -8.08 3.47
C TYR A 388 -32.77 -9.39 3.86
N ARG A 389 -32.91 -10.45 3.06
CA ARG A 389 -32.16 -11.69 3.30
C ARG A 389 -30.68 -11.58 2.98
N ALA A 390 -30.34 -10.84 1.92
CA ALA A 390 -28.96 -10.55 1.57
C ALA A 390 -28.32 -9.65 2.65
N ALA A 391 -29.05 -8.63 3.12
CA ALA A 391 -28.63 -7.76 4.22
C ALA A 391 -28.44 -8.53 5.55
N ALA A 392 -29.37 -9.42 5.91
CA ALA A 392 -29.24 -10.26 7.11
C ALA A 392 -28.02 -11.19 7.10
N ARG A 393 -27.41 -11.41 5.93
CA ARG A 393 -26.17 -12.18 5.75
C ARG A 393 -24.92 -11.32 5.57
N GLY A 394 -25.05 -9.99 5.60
CA GLY A 394 -23.94 -9.06 5.38
C GLY A 394 -23.48 -8.95 3.93
N TYR A 395 -24.28 -9.40 2.95
CA TYR A 395 -23.95 -9.24 1.53
C TYR A 395 -24.34 -7.86 1.00
N ILE A 396 -25.28 -7.21 1.70
CA ILE A 396 -25.68 -5.82 1.53
C ILE A 396 -25.45 -5.17 2.90
N ASP A 397 -24.68 -4.08 2.92
CA ASP A 397 -24.32 -3.38 4.15
C ASP A 397 -25.54 -2.63 4.72
N GLU A 398 -26.36 -2.05 3.85
CA GLU A 398 -27.56 -1.31 4.27
C GLU A 398 -28.65 -1.31 3.19
N VAL A 399 -29.91 -1.46 3.63
CA VAL A 399 -31.08 -1.18 2.80
C VAL A 399 -31.49 0.28 3.02
N ILE A 400 -31.34 1.12 1.99
CA ILE A 400 -31.48 2.58 2.08
C ILE A 400 -32.71 3.06 1.30
N ARG A 401 -33.23 4.24 1.64
CA ARG A 401 -34.25 4.88 0.78
C ARG A 401 -33.60 5.42 -0.50
N PRO A 402 -34.29 5.36 -1.66
CA PRO A 402 -33.72 5.83 -2.93
C PRO A 402 -33.20 7.28 -2.88
N ASP A 403 -33.92 8.17 -2.23
CA ASP A 403 -33.54 9.57 -2.08
C ASP A 403 -32.27 9.83 -1.24
N GLN A 404 -31.82 8.84 -0.47
CA GLN A 404 -30.59 8.92 0.33
C GLN A 404 -29.35 8.38 -0.40
N THR A 405 -29.50 7.92 -1.65
CA THR A 405 -28.39 7.27 -2.38
C THR A 405 -27.18 8.18 -2.51
N ARG A 406 -27.38 9.39 -3.02
CA ARG A 406 -26.31 10.36 -3.22
C ARG A 406 -25.63 10.72 -1.91
N GLU A 407 -26.42 10.96 -0.88
CA GLU A 407 -25.94 11.17 0.47
C GLU A 407 -24.99 10.03 0.86
N LYS A 408 -25.46 8.78 0.91
CA LYS A 408 -24.65 7.63 1.31
C LYS A 408 -23.34 7.50 0.53
N LEU A 409 -23.34 7.77 -0.78
CA LEU A 409 -22.14 7.74 -1.62
C LEU A 409 -21.13 8.86 -1.32
N ILE A 410 -21.56 10.01 -0.80
CA ILE A 410 -20.68 11.12 -0.40
C ILE A 410 -20.07 10.89 1.00
N ARG A 411 -20.79 10.17 1.88
CA ARG A 411 -20.58 10.18 3.34
C ARG A 411 -19.70 9.01 3.85
N ALA A 412 -18.41 8.98 3.49
CA ALA A 412 -17.35 8.04 3.94
C ALA A 412 -17.06 7.96 5.47
N VAL A 413 -18.10 7.80 6.28
CA VAL A 413 -18.13 7.77 7.74
C VAL A 413 -18.83 6.49 8.18
N ALA A 414 -18.18 5.67 9.00
CA ALA A 414 -18.80 4.46 9.54
C ALA A 414 -19.52 4.76 10.85
N ARG A 415 -20.82 4.45 10.96
CA ARG A 415 -21.55 4.53 12.23
C ARG A 415 -21.66 3.13 12.84
N VAL A 416 -21.01 2.92 13.98
CA VAL A 416 -21.06 1.68 14.76
C VAL A 416 -21.94 1.93 15.99
N ALA A 417 -23.04 1.21 16.16
CA ALA A 417 -23.99 1.46 17.22
C ALA A 417 -24.36 0.23 18.07
N PHE A 418 -24.45 0.40 19.39
CA PHE A 418 -25.00 -0.61 20.28
C PHE A 418 -26.51 -0.73 20.08
N ASN A 419 -27.02 -1.94 19.80
CA ASN A 419 -28.45 -2.16 19.56
C ASN A 419 -29.07 -3.18 20.52
N ARG A 420 -29.08 -2.83 21.81
CA ARG A 420 -29.83 -3.54 22.87
C ARG A 420 -30.51 -2.53 23.83
N PRO A 421 -31.31 -1.57 23.33
CA PRO A 421 -31.83 -0.46 24.15
C PRO A 421 -32.67 -0.91 25.35
N ASN A 422 -33.43 -2.00 25.21
CA ASN A 422 -34.30 -2.55 26.26
C ASN A 422 -33.57 -3.16 27.47
N VAL A 423 -32.24 -3.21 27.41
CA VAL A 423 -31.33 -3.54 28.52
C VAL A 423 -30.22 -2.50 28.64
N ARG A 424 -30.49 -1.25 28.21
CA ARG A 424 -29.58 -0.10 28.26
C ARG A 424 -28.24 -0.35 27.57
N ASN A 425 -28.27 -1.08 26.46
CA ASN A 425 -27.10 -1.37 25.64
C ASN A 425 -25.97 -2.09 26.41
N ALA A 426 -26.30 -2.83 27.46
CA ALA A 426 -25.32 -3.52 28.30
C ALA A 426 -24.50 -4.59 27.53
N PHE A 427 -23.22 -4.71 27.87
CA PHE A 427 -22.27 -5.64 27.25
C PHE A 427 -22.43 -7.07 27.75
N ARG A 428 -22.56 -7.99 26.80
CA ARG A 428 -22.30 -9.43 26.98
C ARG A 428 -21.09 -9.80 26.11
N PRO A 429 -20.39 -10.92 26.34
CA PRO A 429 -19.25 -11.33 25.53
C PRO A 429 -19.51 -11.25 24.02
N LYS A 430 -20.69 -11.71 23.56
CA LYS A 430 -21.12 -11.60 22.16
C LYS A 430 -21.15 -10.16 21.65
N THR A 431 -21.67 -9.20 22.42
CA THR A 431 -21.75 -7.79 22.01
C THR A 431 -20.37 -7.17 21.89
N VAL A 432 -19.43 -7.56 22.75
CA VAL A 432 -18.05 -7.07 22.67
C VAL A 432 -17.33 -7.65 21.47
N ALA A 433 -17.55 -8.93 21.15
CA ALA A 433 -17.02 -9.55 19.93
C ALA A 433 -17.58 -8.87 18.66
N GLU A 434 -18.91 -8.68 18.59
CA GLU A 434 -19.57 -7.97 17.48
C GLU A 434 -19.02 -6.55 17.29
N LEU A 435 -18.77 -5.84 18.39
CA LEU A 435 -18.17 -4.50 18.37
C LEU A 435 -16.72 -4.51 17.90
N TYR A 436 -15.92 -5.50 18.34
CA TYR A 436 -14.53 -5.65 17.94
C TYR A 436 -14.43 -5.89 16.43
N GLU A 437 -15.21 -6.83 15.89
CA GLU A 437 -15.24 -7.13 14.45
C GLU A 437 -15.66 -5.89 13.64
N ALA A 438 -16.74 -5.21 14.03
CA ALA A 438 -17.20 -4.01 13.33
C ALA A 438 -16.15 -2.89 13.29
N LEU A 439 -15.39 -2.71 14.37
CA LEU A 439 -14.30 -1.73 14.42
C LEU A 439 -13.05 -2.19 13.66
N LEU A 440 -12.83 -3.51 13.55
CA LEU A 440 -11.73 -4.09 12.79
C LEU A 440 -12.00 -3.95 11.29
N ASP A 441 -13.21 -4.27 10.85
CA ASP A 441 -13.67 -4.03 9.48
C ASP A 441 -13.55 -2.55 9.14
N ALA A 442 -14.11 -1.69 10.01
CA ALA A 442 -14.01 -0.26 9.84
C ALA A 442 -12.58 0.28 9.93
N ARG A 443 -11.59 -0.48 10.42
CA ARG A 443 -10.17 -0.10 10.40
C ARG A 443 -9.52 -0.48 9.06
N GLU A 444 -9.81 -1.66 8.54
CA GLU A 444 -9.14 -2.21 7.35
C GLU A 444 -9.75 -1.68 6.03
N ASP A 445 -11.02 -1.29 6.02
CA ASP A 445 -11.70 -0.72 4.85
C ASP A 445 -11.12 0.67 4.48
N THR A 446 -10.45 0.82 3.36
CA THR A 446 -9.80 2.09 2.99
C THR A 446 -10.78 3.21 2.61
N SER A 447 -12.06 2.91 2.37
CA SER A 447 -13.09 3.90 2.03
C SER A 447 -13.59 4.69 3.24
N ILE A 448 -13.45 4.15 4.46
CA ILE A 448 -13.87 4.80 5.70
C ILE A 448 -12.73 5.66 6.26
N GLY A 449 -12.95 6.95 6.53
CA GLY A 449 -11.94 7.80 7.17
C GLY A 449 -12.23 8.19 8.63
N VAL A 450 -13.49 8.11 9.08
CA VAL A 450 -13.90 8.43 10.46
C VAL A 450 -14.97 7.44 10.93
N VAL A 451 -14.93 7.07 12.21
CA VAL A 451 -15.93 6.22 12.87
C VAL A 451 -16.74 7.03 13.88
N LEU A 452 -18.07 6.93 13.81
CA LEU A 452 -19.00 7.39 14.85
C LEU A 452 -19.42 6.18 15.68
N LEU A 453 -19.00 6.14 16.95
CA LEU A 453 -19.43 5.12 17.90
C LEU A 453 -20.65 5.63 18.69
N SER A 454 -21.83 5.07 18.43
CA SER A 454 -23.12 5.54 18.98
C SER A 454 -23.92 4.39 19.63
N ALA A 455 -25.20 4.64 19.92
CA ALA A 455 -26.10 3.65 20.48
C ALA A 455 -27.56 3.88 20.06
N GLU A 456 -28.29 2.80 19.83
CA GLU A 456 -29.73 2.81 19.54
C GLU A 456 -30.56 3.00 20.81
N GLY A 457 -31.71 3.66 20.66
CA GLY A 457 -32.62 3.99 21.74
C GLY A 457 -33.70 4.98 21.30
N PRO A 458 -34.63 5.35 22.21
CA PRO A 458 -34.66 5.01 23.62
C PRO A 458 -35.13 3.57 23.87
N SER A 459 -34.94 3.08 25.10
CA SER A 459 -35.54 1.84 25.58
C SER A 459 -37.07 1.89 25.46
N THR A 460 -37.67 0.87 24.84
CA THR A 460 -39.13 0.75 24.73
C THR A 460 -39.82 0.46 26.07
N LYS A 461 -39.06 0.06 27.10
CA LYS A 461 -39.59 -0.26 28.43
C LYS A 461 -39.77 0.96 29.33
N ASP A 462 -38.81 1.87 29.32
CA ASP A 462 -38.72 2.98 30.27
C ASP A 462 -38.45 4.34 29.59
N GLY A 463 -38.32 4.39 28.26
CA GLY A 463 -38.07 5.62 27.50
C GLY A 463 -36.66 6.19 27.68
N VAL A 464 -35.76 5.46 28.33
CA VAL A 464 -34.41 5.95 28.66
C VAL A 464 -33.46 5.72 27.49
N TYR A 465 -32.75 6.78 27.08
CA TYR A 465 -31.60 6.67 26.17
C TYR A 465 -30.37 6.17 26.93
N SER A 466 -29.58 5.31 26.31
CA SER A 466 -28.36 4.79 26.90
C SER A 466 -27.32 4.61 25.83
N PHE A 467 -26.12 5.13 26.06
CA PHE A 467 -24.96 4.76 25.25
C PHE A 467 -24.59 3.32 25.56
N CYS A 468 -24.19 3.04 26.80
CA CYS A 468 -24.02 1.69 27.33
C CYS A 468 -24.00 1.74 28.85
N SER A 469 -24.75 0.85 29.51
CA SER A 469 -24.78 0.76 30.98
C SER A 469 -23.70 -0.14 31.60
N GLY A 470 -22.67 -0.50 30.83
CA GLY A 470 -21.59 -1.41 31.27
C GLY A 470 -21.95 -2.89 31.06
N GLY A 471 -21.32 -3.77 31.84
CA GLY A 471 -21.55 -5.22 31.72
C GLY A 471 -22.97 -5.65 32.10
N ASP A 472 -23.59 -6.49 31.28
CA ASP A 472 -24.89 -7.12 31.52
C ASP A 472 -24.78 -8.11 32.69
N GLN A 473 -25.35 -7.75 33.85
CA GLN A 473 -25.21 -8.55 35.08
C GLN A 473 -25.99 -9.87 35.01
N ASN A 474 -27.07 -9.92 34.21
CA ASN A 474 -27.80 -11.17 34.00
C ASN A 474 -26.96 -12.15 33.17
N ALA A 475 -26.22 -11.63 32.18
CA ALA A 475 -25.29 -12.43 31.39
C ALA A 475 -24.06 -12.88 32.19
N ARG A 476 -23.63 -12.11 33.20
CA ARG A 476 -22.53 -12.48 34.12
C ARG A 476 -22.89 -13.67 35.02
N GLY A 477 -24.13 -13.69 35.53
CA GLY A 477 -24.62 -14.75 36.42
C GLY A 477 -23.68 -15.03 37.62
N HIS A 478 -23.71 -16.26 38.14
CA HIS A 478 -22.83 -16.70 39.23
C HIS A 478 -21.45 -17.17 38.77
N GLN A 479 -21.27 -17.45 37.47
CA GLN A 479 -20.02 -18.00 36.92
C GLN A 479 -19.06 -16.91 36.40
N GLY A 480 -19.51 -15.65 36.34
CA GLY A 480 -18.76 -14.59 35.67
C GLY A 480 -19.03 -14.57 34.17
N TYR A 481 -18.42 -13.61 33.46
CA TYR A 481 -18.50 -13.59 32.00
C TYR A 481 -17.69 -14.75 31.43
N VAL A 482 -18.35 -15.67 30.75
CA VAL A 482 -17.71 -16.78 30.02
C VAL A 482 -18.10 -16.69 28.55
N ASP A 483 -17.16 -17.00 27.66
CA ASP A 483 -17.42 -17.12 26.22
C ASP A 483 -17.98 -18.50 25.85
N GLU A 484 -18.19 -18.75 24.56
CA GLU A 484 -18.71 -20.02 24.04
C GLU A 484 -17.77 -21.22 24.31
N ALA A 485 -16.49 -20.98 24.56
CA ALA A 485 -15.49 -21.99 24.93
C ALA A 485 -15.37 -22.19 26.45
N GLY A 486 -16.17 -21.48 27.26
CA GLY A 486 -16.14 -21.55 28.72
C GLY A 486 -14.98 -20.77 29.36
N MET A 487 -14.27 -19.94 28.60
CA MET A 487 -13.17 -19.12 29.09
C MET A 487 -13.71 -17.86 29.78
N PRO A 488 -13.25 -17.52 31.01
CA PRO A 488 -13.69 -16.32 31.70
C PRO A 488 -13.18 -15.03 31.02
N ARG A 489 -13.98 -14.42 30.14
CA ARG A 489 -13.60 -13.17 29.47
C ARG A 489 -14.78 -12.37 28.91
N LEU A 490 -14.69 -11.04 29.03
CA LEU A 490 -15.58 -10.06 28.39
C LEU A 490 -14.89 -9.36 27.19
N ASN A 491 -13.55 -9.42 27.07
CA ASN A 491 -12.72 -8.85 26.00
C ASN A 491 -12.85 -7.34 25.70
N ILE A 492 -13.46 -6.54 26.59
CA ILE A 492 -13.65 -5.11 26.33
C ILE A 492 -12.33 -4.33 26.17
N LEU A 493 -11.25 -4.80 26.79
CA LEU A 493 -9.90 -4.22 26.65
C LEU A 493 -9.37 -4.34 25.21
N GLU A 494 -9.74 -5.39 24.47
CA GLU A 494 -9.31 -5.56 23.07
C GLU A 494 -9.96 -4.51 22.17
N VAL A 495 -11.24 -4.22 22.40
CA VAL A 495 -11.97 -3.13 21.74
C VAL A 495 -11.31 -1.78 22.05
N GLN A 496 -11.05 -1.50 23.32
CA GLN A 496 -10.40 -0.25 23.73
C GLN A 496 -9.02 -0.09 23.09
N ARG A 497 -8.24 -1.17 23.05
CA ARG A 497 -6.94 -1.22 22.38
C ARG A 497 -7.07 -0.98 20.86
N LEU A 498 -8.06 -1.60 20.21
CA LEU A 498 -8.32 -1.42 18.78
C LEU A 498 -8.66 0.03 18.44
N ILE A 499 -9.53 0.68 19.22
CA ILE A 499 -9.88 2.11 19.06
C ILE A 499 -8.63 2.98 19.12
N ARG A 500 -7.70 2.70 20.04
CA ARG A 500 -6.46 3.49 20.17
C ARG A 500 -5.45 3.24 19.05
N PHE A 501 -5.39 2.02 18.53
CA PHE A 501 -4.37 1.63 17.54
C PHE A 501 -4.86 1.67 16.09
N MET A 502 -6.15 1.87 15.84
CA MET A 502 -6.65 2.08 14.48
C MET A 502 -6.23 3.43 13.94
N SER A 503 -6.05 3.50 12.62
CA SER A 503 -5.57 4.66 11.87
C SER A 503 -6.58 5.78 11.68
N LYS A 504 -7.80 5.61 12.21
CA LYS A 504 -8.95 6.47 11.92
C LYS A 504 -9.44 7.15 13.19
N ALA A 505 -9.94 8.36 13.07
CA ALA A 505 -10.55 9.05 14.19
C ALA A 505 -11.87 8.38 14.58
N VAL A 506 -12.11 8.24 15.88
CA VAL A 506 -13.32 7.65 16.48
C VAL A 506 -13.98 8.70 17.35
N ILE A 507 -15.21 9.07 17.01
CA ILE A 507 -16.03 10.02 17.77
C ILE A 507 -17.08 9.22 18.53
N ALA A 508 -17.07 9.30 19.86
CA ALA A 508 -18.15 8.79 20.69
C ALA A 508 -19.34 9.74 20.64
N VAL A 509 -20.48 9.23 20.20
CA VAL A 509 -21.77 9.93 20.17
C VAL A 509 -22.59 9.36 21.32
N VAL A 510 -22.75 10.12 22.40
CA VAL A 510 -23.33 9.65 23.67
C VAL A 510 -24.78 10.16 23.79
N PRO A 511 -25.78 9.39 23.34
CA PRO A 511 -27.19 9.81 23.35
C PRO A 511 -27.82 9.75 24.74
N GLY A 512 -27.18 9.11 25.72
CA GLY A 512 -27.77 8.84 27.03
C GLY A 512 -26.76 8.30 28.04
N TRP A 513 -27.22 7.45 28.97
CA TRP A 513 -26.37 6.87 30.02
C TRP A 513 -25.12 6.16 29.48
N ALA A 514 -23.94 6.59 29.94
CA ALA A 514 -22.64 5.95 29.74
C ALA A 514 -22.09 5.52 31.10
N VAL A 515 -22.12 4.22 31.40
CA VAL A 515 -21.85 3.68 32.74
C VAL A 515 -20.83 2.55 32.72
N GLY A 516 -19.92 2.52 33.69
CA GLY A 516 -18.95 1.43 33.87
C GLY A 516 -18.10 1.25 32.60
N GLY A 517 -18.14 0.05 32.01
CA GLY A 517 -17.46 -0.20 30.72
C GLY A 517 -17.89 0.73 29.58
N GLY A 518 -19.15 1.21 29.56
CA GLY A 518 -19.61 2.20 28.59
C GLY A 518 -19.05 3.61 28.83
N HIS A 519 -18.79 3.95 30.10
CA HIS A 519 -18.07 5.16 30.46
C HIS A 519 -16.59 5.06 30.04
N SER A 520 -15.90 3.97 30.36
CA SER A 520 -14.53 3.74 29.89
C SER A 520 -14.41 3.78 28.35
N LEU A 521 -15.46 3.38 27.62
CA LEU A 521 -15.41 3.31 26.17
C LEU A 521 -15.43 4.68 25.47
N HIS A 522 -16.23 5.64 25.95
CA HIS A 522 -16.16 6.99 25.37
C HIS A 522 -14.84 7.69 25.74
N VAL A 523 -14.30 7.42 26.94
CA VAL A 523 -13.01 7.97 27.38
C VAL A 523 -11.85 7.55 26.47
N VAL A 524 -11.90 6.36 25.87
CA VAL A 524 -10.84 5.92 24.94
C VAL A 524 -11.05 6.37 23.50
N CYS A 525 -12.23 6.91 23.16
CA CYS A 525 -12.47 7.50 21.84
C CYS A 525 -11.73 8.84 21.72
N ASP A 526 -11.41 9.24 20.49
CA ASP A 526 -10.60 10.45 20.25
C ASP A 526 -11.38 11.73 20.59
N LEU A 527 -12.70 11.72 20.37
CA LEU A 527 -13.62 12.81 20.67
C LEU A 527 -14.90 12.28 21.28
N THR A 528 -15.57 13.06 22.13
CA THR A 528 -16.89 12.74 22.69
C THR A 528 -17.87 13.91 22.51
N LEU A 529 -19.04 13.62 21.92
CA LEU A 529 -20.20 14.49 21.85
C LEU A 529 -21.32 13.90 22.69
N ALA A 530 -21.95 14.69 23.55
CA ALA A 530 -22.93 14.19 24.51
C ALA A 530 -24.27 14.93 24.41
N SER A 531 -25.37 14.16 24.50
CA SER A 531 -26.72 14.73 24.58
C SER A 531 -26.88 15.58 25.84
N LYS A 532 -27.30 16.83 25.66
CA LYS A 532 -27.56 17.78 26.72
C LYS A 532 -28.65 17.31 27.69
N GLU A 533 -29.69 16.70 27.16
CA GLU A 533 -30.90 16.32 27.89
C GLU A 533 -30.78 14.94 28.55
N HIS A 534 -29.99 14.04 27.97
CA HIS A 534 -30.06 12.62 28.30
C HIS A 534 -28.74 12.00 28.74
N ALA A 535 -27.58 12.60 28.41
CA ALA A 535 -26.29 11.99 28.74
C ALA A 535 -25.98 12.11 30.23
N ILE A 536 -25.68 10.96 30.83
CA ILE A 536 -25.27 10.81 32.23
C ILE A 536 -24.05 9.89 32.27
N PHE A 537 -22.98 10.35 32.90
CA PHE A 537 -21.71 9.64 33.04
C PHE A 537 -21.57 9.13 34.47
N LYS A 538 -21.21 7.84 34.62
CA LYS A 538 -21.09 7.20 35.94
C LYS A 538 -20.11 6.03 35.90
N GLN A 539 -19.30 5.86 36.95
CA GLN A 539 -18.59 4.60 37.17
C GLN A 539 -19.28 3.74 38.23
N THR A 540 -19.41 2.44 37.97
CA THR A 540 -20.07 1.49 38.90
C THR A 540 -19.21 0.27 39.20
N ASP A 541 -18.00 0.18 38.67
CA ASP A 541 -17.20 -1.05 38.73
C ASP A 541 -17.02 -1.55 40.18
N ALA A 542 -16.65 -0.66 41.10
CA ALA A 542 -16.46 -0.99 42.51
C ALA A 542 -17.76 -1.47 43.18
N ASP A 543 -18.91 -0.91 42.81
CA ASP A 543 -20.22 -1.29 43.35
C ASP A 543 -20.63 -2.72 42.94
N VAL A 544 -20.11 -3.20 41.80
CA VAL A 544 -20.43 -4.53 41.23
C VAL A 544 -19.24 -5.49 41.26
N THR A 545 -18.26 -5.25 42.14
CA THR A 545 -17.04 -6.06 42.27
C THR A 545 -16.35 -6.31 40.92
N SER A 546 -16.14 -5.22 40.20
CA SER A 546 -15.40 -5.11 38.95
C SER A 546 -14.38 -3.97 39.06
N PHE A 547 -13.49 -3.85 38.07
CA PHE A 547 -12.55 -2.73 37.97
C PHE A 547 -12.14 -2.53 36.50
N ASP A 548 -11.80 -1.30 36.15
CA ASP A 548 -11.20 -0.97 34.86
C ASP A 548 -9.70 -1.34 34.86
N GLY A 549 -9.27 -2.06 33.83
CA GLY A 549 -7.92 -2.60 33.70
C GLY A 549 -6.83 -1.58 33.35
N GLY A 550 -7.16 -0.30 33.25
CA GLY A 550 -6.17 0.77 33.11
C GLY A 550 -6.45 1.73 31.96
N TYR A 551 -7.07 1.30 30.85
CA TYR A 551 -7.35 2.21 29.74
C TYR A 551 -8.33 3.32 30.19
N GLY A 552 -9.55 3.00 30.62
CA GLY A 552 -10.53 4.02 31.03
C GLY A 552 -10.04 4.87 32.21
N SER A 553 -9.49 4.23 33.24
CA SER A 553 -9.07 4.90 34.49
C SER A 553 -7.81 5.76 34.33
N ALA A 554 -6.80 5.32 33.57
CA ALA A 554 -5.57 6.08 33.39
C ALA A 554 -5.78 7.27 32.44
N TYR A 555 -6.50 7.12 31.32
CA TYR A 555 -6.73 8.25 30.41
C TYR A 555 -7.71 9.26 31.00
N LEU A 556 -8.74 8.83 31.73
CA LEU A 556 -9.59 9.77 32.44
C LEU A 556 -8.77 10.62 33.42
N ALA A 557 -7.81 10.02 34.13
CA ALA A 557 -6.93 10.77 35.03
C ALA A 557 -6.05 11.80 34.32
N LYS A 558 -5.71 11.59 33.04
CA LYS A 558 -5.01 12.57 32.21
C LYS A 558 -5.93 13.70 31.74
N MET A 559 -7.21 13.40 31.49
CA MET A 559 -8.21 14.39 31.06
C MET A 559 -8.67 15.29 32.21
N VAL A 560 -9.11 14.69 33.34
CA VAL A 560 -9.78 15.43 34.43
C VAL A 560 -8.88 15.65 35.66
N GLY A 561 -7.68 15.06 35.65
CA GLY A 561 -6.74 15.06 36.77
C GLY A 561 -6.97 13.92 37.77
N GLN A 562 -5.88 13.52 38.45
CA GLN A 562 -5.82 12.36 39.34
C GLN A 562 -6.90 12.33 40.43
N LYS A 563 -7.18 13.47 41.08
CA LYS A 563 -8.15 13.52 42.19
C LYS A 563 -9.58 13.34 41.69
N ARG A 564 -9.95 13.99 40.59
CA ARG A 564 -11.29 13.89 40.00
C ARG A 564 -11.53 12.49 39.44
N ALA A 565 -10.56 11.90 38.73
CA ALA A 565 -10.69 10.53 38.24
C ALA A 565 -10.92 9.54 39.38
N ARG A 566 -10.15 9.64 40.48
CA ARG A 566 -10.38 8.81 41.68
C ARG A 566 -11.73 9.07 42.33
N GLU A 567 -12.20 10.31 42.36
CA GLU A 567 -13.55 10.63 42.83
C GLU A 567 -14.62 9.93 42.00
N ILE A 568 -14.52 9.99 40.66
CA ILE A 568 -15.45 9.35 39.73
C ILE A 568 -15.45 7.83 39.93
N PHE A 569 -14.26 7.21 39.96
CA PHE A 569 -14.12 5.76 40.09
C PHE A 569 -14.46 5.22 41.48
N PHE A 570 -14.14 5.94 42.56
CA PHE A 570 -14.33 5.43 43.93
C PHE A 570 -15.68 5.80 44.53
N LEU A 571 -16.28 6.94 44.15
CA LEU A 571 -17.55 7.39 44.72
C LEU A 571 -18.75 7.03 43.85
N GLY A 572 -18.55 6.66 42.59
CA GLY A 572 -19.62 6.20 41.69
C GLY A 572 -20.79 7.16 41.54
N ARG A 573 -20.52 8.47 41.55
CA ARG A 573 -21.54 9.53 41.41
C ARG A 573 -22.02 9.66 39.96
N ASN A 574 -23.19 10.25 39.79
CA ASN A 574 -23.72 10.62 38.47
C ASN A 574 -23.21 12.02 38.10
N TYR A 575 -22.78 12.19 36.86
CA TYR A 575 -22.39 13.47 36.29
C TYR A 575 -23.20 13.74 35.03
N SER A 576 -23.75 14.94 34.92
CA SER A 576 -24.46 15.42 33.73
C SER A 576 -23.49 15.67 32.55
N ALA A 577 -24.04 15.80 31.35
CA ALA A 577 -23.26 16.17 30.16
C ALA A 577 -22.45 17.47 30.36
N GLN A 578 -23.03 18.47 31.02
CA GLN A 578 -22.36 19.74 31.28
C GLN A 578 -21.23 19.59 32.30
N GLU A 579 -21.45 18.87 33.40
CA GLU A 579 -20.38 18.60 34.36
C GLU A 579 -19.23 17.81 33.72
N ALA A 580 -19.56 16.86 32.84
CA ALA A 580 -18.57 16.09 32.09
C ALA A 580 -17.75 16.96 31.12
N TYR A 581 -18.39 17.91 30.44
CA TYR A 581 -17.71 18.92 29.63
C TYR A 581 -16.82 19.84 30.48
N ASP A 582 -17.34 20.35 31.60
CA ASP A 582 -16.58 21.23 32.52
C ASP A 582 -15.38 20.53 33.16
N MET A 583 -15.40 19.20 33.25
CA MET A 583 -14.28 18.39 33.70
C MET A 583 -13.25 18.09 32.61
N GLY A 584 -13.62 18.21 31.33
CA GLY A 584 -12.77 17.90 30.19
C GLY A 584 -12.89 16.47 29.65
N MET A 585 -13.90 15.70 30.05
CA MET A 585 -14.15 14.33 29.55
C MET A 585 -15.12 14.28 28.35
N VAL A 586 -15.71 15.42 27.97
CA VAL A 586 -16.61 15.58 26.82
C VAL A 586 -16.19 16.82 26.03
N ASN A 587 -16.16 16.74 24.70
CA ASN A 587 -15.74 17.84 23.83
C ASN A 587 -16.86 18.82 23.51
N ALA A 588 -18.12 18.37 23.42
CA ALA A 588 -19.26 19.27 23.31
C ALA A 588 -20.57 18.65 23.82
N VAL A 589 -21.44 19.53 24.31
CA VAL A 589 -22.78 19.20 24.81
C VAL A 589 -23.81 19.72 23.83
N ILE A 590 -24.53 18.82 23.18
CA ILE A 590 -25.38 19.10 22.01
C ILE A 590 -26.85 18.77 22.34
N PRO A 591 -27.84 19.59 21.91
CA PRO A 591 -29.24 19.18 21.97
C PRO A 591 -29.44 17.80 21.34
N HIS A 592 -30.21 16.93 22.00
CA HIS A 592 -30.29 15.52 21.63
C HIS A 592 -30.72 15.31 20.16
N ASN A 593 -31.66 16.12 19.69
CA ASN A 593 -32.17 16.09 18.32
C ASN A 593 -31.14 16.52 17.26
N GLU A 594 -30.04 17.17 17.65
CA GLU A 594 -28.97 17.65 16.77
C GLU A 594 -27.67 16.83 16.94
N LEU A 595 -27.66 15.87 17.87
CA LEU A 595 -26.44 15.19 18.32
C LEU A 595 -25.73 14.40 17.21
N GLU A 596 -26.47 13.53 16.50
CA GLU A 596 -25.93 12.71 15.41
C GLU A 596 -25.54 13.59 14.20
N ASP A 597 -26.34 14.60 13.88
CA ASP A 597 -26.06 15.54 12.78
C ASP A 597 -24.78 16.34 13.04
N THR A 598 -24.59 16.81 14.28
CA THR A 598 -23.37 17.54 14.68
C THR A 598 -22.15 16.62 14.68
N ALA A 599 -22.29 15.38 15.16
CA ALA A 599 -21.21 14.38 15.12
C ALA A 599 -20.79 14.07 13.68
N TYR A 600 -21.77 13.95 12.81
CA TYR A 600 -21.56 13.76 11.39
C TYR A 600 -20.85 14.96 10.73
N GLN A 601 -21.22 16.20 11.08
CA GLN A 601 -20.50 17.41 10.62
C GLN A 601 -19.04 17.41 11.04
N TRP A 602 -18.73 17.07 12.30
CA TRP A 602 -17.35 16.97 12.77
C TRP A 602 -16.55 15.89 12.03
N ALA A 603 -17.18 14.75 11.73
CA ALA A 603 -16.56 13.72 10.90
C ALA A 603 -16.22 14.23 9.50
N GLN A 604 -17.09 15.03 8.89
CA GLN A 604 -16.83 15.67 7.60
C GLN A 604 -15.69 16.68 7.65
N GLU A 605 -15.59 17.47 8.73
CA GLU A 605 -14.48 18.40 8.93
C GLU A 605 -13.12 17.67 9.01
N ILE A 606 -13.09 16.49 9.64
CA ILE A 606 -11.91 15.63 9.70
C ILE A 606 -11.59 15.04 8.32
N LEU A 607 -12.59 14.53 7.59
CA LEU A 607 -12.43 13.96 6.25
C LEU A 607 -11.96 14.97 5.20
N ALA A 608 -12.18 16.26 5.44
CA ALA A 608 -11.66 17.33 4.59
C ALA A 608 -10.14 17.58 4.77
N LYS A 609 -9.48 16.86 5.69
CA LYS A 609 -8.03 16.97 5.95
C LYS A 609 -7.27 15.79 5.34
N SER A 610 -5.94 15.91 5.30
CA SER A 610 -5.06 14.81 4.87
C SER A 610 -5.27 13.56 5.74
N PRO A 611 -5.69 12.41 5.18
CA PRO A 611 -5.88 11.17 5.93
C PRO A 611 -4.60 10.71 6.64
N THR A 612 -3.46 10.86 5.96
CA THR A 612 -2.13 10.58 6.54
C THR A 612 -1.84 11.48 7.72
N SER A 613 -2.16 12.77 7.64
CA SER A 613 -1.92 13.71 8.74
C SER A 613 -2.81 13.40 9.95
N ILE A 614 -4.10 13.10 9.74
CA ILE A 614 -5.02 12.72 10.82
C ILE A 614 -4.53 11.43 11.51
N LYS A 615 -4.14 10.43 10.72
CA LYS A 615 -3.56 9.18 11.22
C LYS A 615 -2.32 9.44 12.08
N MET A 616 -1.36 10.22 11.57
CA MET A 616 -0.11 10.51 12.29
C MET A 616 -0.35 11.35 13.54
N LEU A 617 -1.29 12.29 13.51
CA LEU A 617 -1.69 13.07 14.68
C LEU A 617 -2.27 12.17 15.77
N LYS A 618 -3.19 11.25 15.41
CA LYS A 618 -3.74 10.29 16.37
C LYS A 618 -2.64 9.46 17.03
N PHE A 619 -1.71 8.91 16.25
CA PHE A 619 -0.60 8.15 16.80
C PHE A 619 0.37 9.00 17.62
N ALA A 620 0.59 10.26 17.24
CA ALA A 620 1.40 11.20 18.02
C ALA A 620 0.76 11.54 19.38
N PHE A 621 -0.56 11.74 19.43
CA PHE A 621 -1.28 11.93 20.70
C PHE A 621 -1.21 10.67 21.58
N ASN A 622 -1.34 9.49 20.96
CA ASN A 622 -1.32 8.22 21.69
C ASN A 622 0.10 7.78 22.11
N LEU A 623 1.14 8.35 21.48
CA LEU A 623 2.55 8.04 21.70
C LEU A 623 2.96 8.14 23.17
N THR A 624 2.69 9.28 23.80
CA THR A 624 3.02 9.54 25.21
C THR A 624 2.11 8.77 26.16
N ASP A 625 0.96 8.37 25.65
CA ASP A 625 -0.12 7.80 26.43
C ASP A 625 0.00 6.30 26.62
N ASP A 626 0.51 5.62 25.60
CA ASP A 626 0.62 4.15 25.52
C ASP A 626 2.05 3.64 25.75
N GLY A 627 2.97 4.53 26.14
CA GLY A 627 4.36 4.22 26.45
C GLY A 627 5.10 3.55 25.28
N MET A 628 5.86 2.49 25.56
CA MET A 628 6.65 1.78 24.54
C MET A 628 5.79 1.20 23.41
N VAL A 629 4.54 0.80 23.70
CA VAL A 629 3.63 0.27 22.66
C VAL A 629 3.22 1.39 21.72
N GLY A 630 2.89 2.57 22.25
CA GLY A 630 2.62 3.76 21.45
C GLY A 630 3.81 4.15 20.57
N GLN A 631 5.02 4.10 21.13
CA GLN A 631 6.27 4.34 20.38
C GLN A 631 6.45 3.35 19.23
N GLN A 632 6.22 2.08 19.48
CA GLN A 632 6.35 1.05 18.45
C GLN A 632 5.28 1.19 17.35
N VAL A 633 4.04 1.52 17.71
CA VAL A 633 2.95 1.75 16.72
C VAL A 633 3.26 2.97 15.86
N PHE A 634 3.68 4.09 16.46
CA PHE A 634 4.08 5.29 15.71
C PHE A 634 5.28 5.02 14.80
N ALA A 635 6.34 4.38 15.33
CA ALA A 635 7.53 4.03 14.56
C ALA A 635 7.21 3.05 13.43
N GLY A 636 6.35 2.07 13.67
CA GLY A 636 5.88 1.12 12.67
C GLY A 636 5.14 1.83 11.53
N GLU A 637 4.27 2.79 11.85
CA GLU A 637 3.58 3.58 10.82
C GLU A 637 4.53 4.51 10.07
N ALA A 638 5.44 5.20 10.77
CA ALA A 638 6.46 6.02 10.13
C ALA A 638 7.33 5.19 9.18
N THR A 639 7.65 3.95 9.55
CA THR A 639 8.36 2.98 8.70
C THR A 639 7.51 2.60 7.47
N ARG A 640 6.20 2.37 7.65
CA ARG A 640 5.28 2.08 6.54
C ARG A 640 5.21 3.24 5.54
N LEU A 641 5.19 4.48 6.04
CA LEU A 641 5.26 5.68 5.20
C LEU A 641 6.62 5.82 4.52
N ALA A 642 7.72 5.54 5.22
CA ALA A 642 9.06 5.54 4.65
C ALA A 642 9.15 4.57 3.45
N TYR A 643 8.55 3.38 3.53
CA TYR A 643 8.52 2.43 2.40
C TYR A 643 7.79 2.95 1.16
N MET A 644 6.90 3.95 1.31
CA MET A 644 6.18 4.54 0.19
C MET A 644 6.93 5.74 -0.43
N THR A 645 8.05 6.16 0.15
CA THR A 645 8.87 7.26 -0.40
C THR A 645 9.65 6.82 -1.62
N GLU A 646 9.92 7.76 -2.53
CA GLU A 646 10.79 7.54 -3.69
C GLU A 646 12.18 7.03 -3.26
N GLU A 647 12.72 7.52 -2.14
CA GLU A 647 14.02 7.07 -1.62
C GLU A 647 14.02 5.56 -1.26
N ALA A 648 12.94 5.06 -0.65
CA ALA A 648 12.81 3.64 -0.36
C ALA A 648 12.60 2.80 -1.63
N LYS A 649 11.83 3.30 -2.60
CA LYS A 649 11.66 2.66 -3.92
C LYS A 649 12.98 2.64 -4.72
N GLU A 650 13.77 3.70 -4.64
CA GLU A 650 15.08 3.86 -5.31
C GLU A 650 16.19 3.02 -4.64
N GLY A 651 16.15 2.84 -3.32
CA GLY A 651 17.10 1.99 -2.59
C GLY A 651 17.16 0.56 -3.11
N THR A 652 16.04 0.02 -3.60
CA THR A 652 15.97 -1.26 -4.31
C THR A 652 16.66 -1.23 -5.68
N LEU A 653 16.59 -0.12 -6.42
CA LEU A 653 17.28 0.12 -7.69
C LEU A 653 18.79 0.36 -7.52
N GLN A 654 19.21 1.01 -6.42
CA GLN A 654 20.65 1.19 -6.09
C GLN A 654 21.37 -0.15 -5.88
N LYS A 655 20.65 -1.21 -5.50
CA LYS A 655 21.19 -2.57 -5.38
C LYS A 655 21.60 -3.16 -6.74
N GLU A 656 20.91 -2.82 -7.83
CA GLU A 656 21.29 -3.22 -9.20
C GLU A 656 22.49 -2.42 -9.73
N LEU A 657 22.56 -1.13 -9.39
CA LEU A 657 23.68 -0.23 -9.74
C LEU A 657 25.00 -0.57 -9.02
N ARG A 658 24.95 -1.35 -7.92
CA ARG A 658 26.12 -1.85 -7.17
C ARG A 658 26.64 -3.20 -7.67
N SER A 659 26.26 -3.65 -8.86
CA SER A 659 27.00 -4.70 -9.58
C SER A 659 28.30 -4.10 -10.18
N PRO A 660 29.48 -4.68 -9.93
CA PRO A 660 30.74 -4.04 -10.28
C PRO A 660 31.00 -4.09 -11.79
N GLN A 661 30.84 -2.96 -12.49
CA GLN A 661 31.43 -2.73 -13.81
C GLN A 661 32.38 -1.52 -13.76
N PRO A 662 33.68 -1.73 -13.46
CA PRO A 662 34.65 -0.62 -13.29
C PRO A 662 34.92 0.19 -14.57
N MET A 663 34.49 -0.28 -15.74
CA MET A 663 34.84 0.35 -17.02
C MET A 663 33.96 1.56 -17.39
N ARG A 664 32.70 1.62 -16.95
CA ARG A 664 31.75 2.68 -17.37
C ARG A 664 31.93 3.99 -16.60
N ALA A 665 32.22 3.92 -15.29
CA ALA A 665 32.46 5.12 -14.48
C ALA A 665 33.74 5.85 -14.91
N PHE A 666 34.81 5.11 -15.25
CA PHE A 666 36.05 5.70 -15.77
C PHE A 666 35.84 6.36 -17.14
N LEU A 667 35.06 5.76 -18.04
CA LEU A 667 34.75 6.33 -19.36
C LEU A 667 33.86 7.58 -19.27
N HIS A 668 32.91 7.63 -18.33
CA HIS A 668 32.09 8.82 -18.09
C HIS A 668 32.90 9.96 -17.46
N LEU A 669 33.68 9.66 -16.41
CA LEU A 669 34.51 10.66 -15.73
C LEU A 669 35.63 11.20 -16.63
N TRP A 670 36.21 10.35 -17.48
CA TRP A 670 37.24 10.74 -18.44
C TRP A 670 36.69 11.64 -19.56
N ASN A 671 35.48 11.38 -20.06
CA ASN A 671 34.86 12.22 -21.09
C ASN A 671 34.36 13.56 -20.55
N GLU A 672 33.93 13.61 -19.29
CA GLU A 672 33.51 14.83 -18.58
C GLU A 672 34.69 15.73 -18.15
N LEU A 673 35.82 15.14 -17.71
CA LEU A 673 36.96 15.92 -17.19
C LEU A 673 37.93 16.41 -18.29
N LYS A 674 37.94 15.79 -19.47
CA LYS A 674 38.86 16.13 -20.58
C LYS A 674 38.78 17.60 -21.05
N PRO A 675 37.60 18.25 -21.14
CA PRO A 675 37.49 19.66 -21.49
C PRO A 675 37.86 20.60 -20.34
N VAL A 676 37.65 20.16 -19.09
CA VAL A 676 37.81 20.98 -17.87
C VAL A 676 39.27 21.04 -17.43
N LEU A 677 40.01 19.92 -17.52
CA LEU A 677 41.44 19.87 -17.22
C LEU A 677 42.29 20.67 -18.24
N MET A 678 41.93 20.62 -19.53
CA MET A 678 42.60 21.40 -20.58
C MET A 678 42.41 22.92 -20.41
N LYS A 679 41.29 23.36 -19.82
CA LYS A 679 41.02 24.79 -19.54
C LYS A 679 41.69 25.30 -18.25
N LYS A 680 41.84 24.45 -17.23
CA LYS A 680 42.40 24.86 -15.93
C LYS A 680 43.93 24.92 -15.87
N LEU A 681 44.65 24.19 -16.74
CA LEU A 681 46.11 24.29 -16.81
C LEU A 681 46.64 25.59 -17.45
N LEU A 682 45.78 26.37 -18.13
CA LEU A 682 46.13 27.68 -18.70
C LEU A 682 45.87 28.86 -17.74
N LEU A 683 45.13 28.68 -16.65
CA LEU A 683 44.71 29.78 -15.76
C LEU A 683 45.47 29.85 -14.42
N PHE A 684 46.22 28.82 -14.02
CA PHE A 684 46.91 28.78 -12.72
C PHE A 684 48.26 29.54 -12.66
N GLY A 685 48.61 30.27 -13.73
CA GLY A 685 49.81 31.10 -13.80
C GLY A 685 49.67 32.53 -13.26
N ALA A 686 48.51 32.94 -12.76
CA ALA A 686 48.30 34.32 -12.35
C ALA A 686 47.52 34.44 -11.03
N LEU A 687 48.11 35.23 -10.12
CA LEU A 687 47.51 35.88 -8.95
C LEU A 687 47.56 35.13 -7.61
N SER A 688 48.67 35.41 -6.95
CA SER A 688 48.85 35.51 -5.50
C SER A 688 48.17 36.77 -4.91
N LEU A 689 48.03 36.76 -3.58
CA LEU A 689 47.74 37.85 -2.63
C LEU A 689 46.28 38.31 -2.40
N SER A 690 45.89 38.17 -1.13
CA SER A 690 45.18 39.11 -0.24
C SER A 690 43.83 38.68 0.33
N THR A 691 43.75 38.88 1.64
CA THR A 691 42.76 38.53 2.66
C THR A 691 41.42 39.26 2.53
N LEU A 692 40.32 38.57 2.85
CA LEU A 692 39.07 39.21 3.30
C LEU A 692 38.26 38.26 4.22
N THR A 693 38.06 38.73 5.44
CA THR A 693 37.22 38.20 6.51
C THR A 693 35.80 38.75 6.40
N PHE A 694 34.79 37.87 6.48
CA PHE A 694 33.37 38.07 6.88
C PHE A 694 32.86 36.64 7.15
N GLY A 695 32.06 36.28 8.14
CA GLY A 695 31.29 36.92 9.19
C GLY A 695 30.45 35.77 9.82
N GLN A 696 30.14 35.87 11.12
CA GLN A 696 29.44 34.84 11.88
C GLN A 696 28.15 34.35 11.21
N SER A 697 27.91 33.04 11.26
CA SER A 697 26.58 32.43 11.15
C SER A 697 26.51 31.26 12.13
N TYR A 698 25.73 31.46 13.20
CA TYR A 698 25.35 30.43 14.15
C TYR A 698 24.38 29.46 13.45
N PHE A 699 24.76 28.19 13.32
CA PHE A 699 23.79 27.10 13.13
C PHE A 699 23.52 26.50 14.50
N SER A 700 22.36 26.86 15.07
CA SER A 700 21.76 26.16 16.20
C SER A 700 20.94 24.99 15.64
N ILE A 701 21.36 23.75 15.94
CA ILE A 701 20.44 22.61 15.94
C ILE A 701 19.80 22.64 17.33
N GLY A 702 18.68 23.34 17.45
CA GLY A 702 17.85 23.31 18.64
C GLY A 702 17.01 22.05 18.65
N THR A 703 17.45 21.02 19.37
CA THR A 703 16.53 20.03 19.94
C THR A 703 16.02 20.60 21.26
N ASP A 704 14.89 21.33 21.22
CA ASP A 704 14.17 21.68 22.44
C ASP A 704 13.34 20.48 22.88
N ILE A 705 13.91 19.74 23.83
CA ILE A 705 13.20 18.81 24.70
C ILE A 705 12.90 19.61 25.97
N THR A 706 11.62 19.89 26.23
CA THR A 706 11.17 20.36 27.55
C THR A 706 10.28 19.29 28.18
N GLY A 707 10.63 18.85 29.39
CA GLY A 707 9.79 17.98 30.23
C GLY A 707 10.51 16.92 31.07
N ASP A 708 11.40 17.35 31.96
CA ASP A 708 11.83 16.80 33.27
C ASP A 708 11.73 15.28 33.56
N ASP A 709 12.84 14.54 33.39
CA ASP A 709 13.75 14.18 34.49
C ASP A 709 14.93 13.35 33.95
N TYR A 710 16.16 13.82 34.22
CA TYR A 710 17.49 13.33 33.78
C TYR A 710 17.96 13.75 32.37
N SER A 711 18.60 14.92 32.28
CA SER A 711 19.34 15.39 31.11
C SER A 711 20.86 15.19 31.29
N PHE A 712 21.50 14.41 30.41
CA PHE A 712 22.96 14.44 30.20
C PHE A 712 23.26 15.29 28.98
N GLY A 713 23.70 16.54 29.18
CA GLY A 713 24.19 17.42 28.11
C GLY A 713 25.71 17.35 28.03
N LEU A 714 26.26 16.99 26.87
CA LEU A 714 27.69 17.10 26.54
C LEU A 714 27.96 18.48 25.93
N ASP A 715 28.57 19.38 26.68
CA ASP A 715 28.92 20.72 26.19
C ASP A 715 30.32 20.67 25.52
N VAL A 716 30.34 20.37 24.22
CA VAL A 716 31.58 20.26 23.43
C VAL A 716 32.04 21.65 23.02
N THR A 717 33.05 22.18 23.71
CA THR A 717 33.60 23.51 23.41
C THR A 717 34.52 23.54 22.18
N GLU A 718 35.21 22.45 21.87
CA GLU A 718 36.05 22.37 20.65
C GLU A 718 36.26 20.91 20.22
N LEU A 719 36.06 20.64 18.94
CA LEU A 719 36.24 19.33 18.31
C LEU A 719 37.20 19.51 17.12
N SER A 720 38.37 18.85 17.18
CA SER A 720 39.42 19.00 16.16
C SER A 720 39.91 17.64 15.66
N TYR A 721 40.21 17.59 14.36
CA TYR A 721 40.65 16.39 13.64
C TYR A 721 42.08 16.58 13.17
N GLY A 722 42.91 15.54 13.30
CA GLY A 722 44.29 15.55 12.79
C GLY A 722 44.70 14.19 12.23
N ILE A 723 45.61 14.22 11.25
CA ILE A 723 46.28 13.04 10.72
C ILE A 723 47.72 13.07 11.24
N SER A 724 48.16 12.01 11.92
CA SER A 724 49.54 11.92 12.41
C SER A 724 50.49 11.62 11.24
N PRO A 725 51.59 12.38 11.05
CA PRO A 725 52.54 12.08 9.98
C PRO A 725 53.28 10.78 10.29
N GLY A 726 52.94 9.71 9.57
CA GLY A 726 53.70 8.46 9.55
C GLY A 726 52.91 7.16 9.77
N ASN A 727 51.64 7.20 10.16
CA ASN A 727 50.87 5.98 10.48
C ASN A 727 49.43 5.93 9.93
N ASP A 728 48.99 6.89 9.10
CA ASP A 728 47.65 6.93 8.49
C ASP A 728 46.45 6.71 9.46
N SER A 729 46.63 7.01 10.76
CA SER A 729 45.54 7.01 11.74
C SER A 729 44.93 8.42 11.88
N LEU A 730 43.59 8.49 11.85
CA LEU A 730 42.80 9.69 12.15
C LEU A 730 42.57 9.78 13.66
N TYR A 731 42.89 10.91 14.29
CA TYR A 731 42.53 11.13 15.69
C TYR A 731 41.56 12.30 15.86
N VAL A 732 40.67 12.16 16.85
CA VAL A 732 39.70 13.18 17.26
C VAL A 732 40.11 13.67 18.65
N LYS A 733 40.30 14.98 18.81
CA LYS A 733 40.58 15.60 20.10
C LYS A 733 39.37 16.41 20.55
N ILE A 734 38.81 16.03 21.70
CA ILE A 734 37.67 16.70 22.35
C ILE A 734 38.21 17.45 23.57
N THR A 735 37.95 18.75 23.67
CA THR A 735 38.36 19.55 24.85
C THR A 735 37.12 20.10 25.56
N HIS A 736 37.01 19.84 26.87
CA HIS A 736 35.91 20.30 27.72
C HIS A 736 36.46 21.28 28.76
N ASN A 737 35.81 22.43 28.95
CA ASN A 737 36.04 23.30 30.10
C ASN A 737 34.85 23.20 31.06
N ASN A 738 35.14 22.91 32.32
CA ASN A 738 34.21 22.77 33.47
C ASN A 738 33.50 21.42 33.61
N LEU A 739 34.01 20.59 34.54
CA LEU A 739 33.21 20.01 35.63
C LEU A 739 34.14 19.63 36.79
N ARG A 740 33.94 20.30 37.94
CA ARG A 740 34.25 19.74 39.25
C ARG A 740 33.09 18.80 39.60
N ASN A 741 33.42 17.58 40.03
CA ASN A 741 32.53 16.55 40.59
C ASN A 741 31.48 15.92 39.65
N SER A 742 31.90 14.90 38.89
CA SER A 742 31.15 13.65 38.70
C SER A 742 32.01 12.65 37.91
N ASP A 743 32.20 11.45 38.47
CA ASP A 743 33.21 10.44 38.13
C ASP A 743 32.87 9.59 36.89
N PHE A 744 33.06 10.10 35.67
CA PHE A 744 33.10 9.28 34.46
C PHE A 744 34.09 9.84 33.43
N GLY A 745 35.03 9.02 32.97
CA GLY A 745 35.95 9.35 31.88
C GLY A 745 35.77 8.36 30.72
N PHE A 746 35.38 8.85 29.54
CA PHE A 746 35.32 8.04 28.33
C PHE A 746 36.65 8.10 27.57
N ALA A 747 37.14 6.95 27.11
CA ALA A 747 38.25 6.86 26.16
C ALA A 747 37.75 6.23 24.85
N LEU A 748 37.82 6.98 23.75
CA LEU A 748 37.48 6.51 22.41
C LEU A 748 38.77 6.17 21.66
N ALA A 749 38.97 4.89 21.32
CA ALA A 749 40.08 4.46 20.46
C ALA A 749 39.51 4.07 19.08
N ILE A 750 39.88 4.83 18.05
CA ILE A 750 39.66 4.46 16.65
C ILE A 750 41.05 4.23 16.08
N ASP A 751 41.39 2.98 15.74
CA ASP A 751 42.60 2.73 14.95
C ASP A 751 42.24 1.95 13.69
N THR A 752 42.54 2.55 12.55
CA THR A 752 42.32 1.99 11.22
C THR A 752 43.65 1.48 10.70
N ASN A 753 44.08 0.32 11.16
CA ASN A 753 45.15 -0.44 10.52
C ASN A 753 44.73 -1.90 10.33
N LEU A 754 44.05 -2.17 9.20
CA LEU A 754 43.86 -3.51 8.67
C LEU A 754 44.77 -3.65 7.44
N ASN A 755 46.04 -3.98 7.66
CA ASN A 755 46.91 -4.41 6.58
C ASN A 755 48.01 -5.35 7.08
N THR A 756 47.75 -6.65 7.06
CA THR A 756 48.77 -7.69 6.93
C THR A 756 48.21 -8.83 6.07
N ALA A 757 49.03 -9.33 5.14
CA ALA A 757 48.64 -10.24 4.05
C ALA A 757 48.30 -11.68 4.48
N ASP A 758 48.28 -11.98 5.78
CA ASP A 758 48.23 -13.34 6.31
C ASP A 758 47.01 -13.61 7.23
N GLY A 759 46.06 -12.66 7.32
CA GLY A 759 44.74 -12.89 7.94
C GLY A 759 44.73 -13.07 9.47
N ARG A 760 45.82 -12.76 10.18
CA ARG A 760 45.84 -12.67 11.65
C ARG A 760 46.24 -11.26 12.08
N ALA A 761 45.36 -10.59 12.81
CA ALA A 761 45.64 -9.32 13.46
C ALA A 761 45.66 -9.51 14.99
N VAL A 762 46.72 -9.07 15.65
CA VAL A 762 46.83 -9.02 17.11
C VAL A 762 46.90 -7.54 17.50
N ASN A 763 45.91 -7.05 18.24
CA ASN A 763 45.83 -5.65 18.68
C ASN A 763 46.07 -5.55 20.20
N GLN A 764 47.00 -4.69 20.61
CA GLN A 764 47.28 -4.38 22.02
C GLN A 764 46.86 -2.95 22.36
N THR A 765 46.04 -2.78 23.40
CA THR A 765 45.66 -1.46 23.94
C THR A 765 46.25 -1.29 25.34
N ASN A 766 47.00 -0.21 25.58
CA ASN A 766 47.62 0.09 26.88
C ASN A 766 46.97 1.32 27.53
N ILE A 767 46.35 1.17 28.70
CA ILE A 767 45.79 2.28 29.49
C ILE A 767 46.76 2.63 30.63
N LYS A 768 47.13 3.91 30.76
CA LYS A 768 48.08 4.38 31.79
C LYS A 768 47.43 5.44 32.67
N ASN A 769 47.24 5.14 33.95
CA ASN A 769 46.70 6.09 34.93
C ASN A 769 47.84 6.93 35.52
N ASN A 770 47.76 8.27 35.43
CA ASN A 770 48.83 9.18 35.90
C ASN A 770 48.47 9.93 37.19
N SER A 771 47.42 9.54 37.93
CA SER A 771 47.04 10.21 39.18
C SER A 771 47.00 9.24 40.37
N PRO A 772 47.75 9.47 41.47
CA PRO A 772 47.97 8.44 42.49
C PRO A 772 46.82 8.16 43.48
N ASN A 773 45.64 8.81 43.38
CA ASN A 773 44.66 8.79 44.48
C ASN A 773 43.17 8.87 44.08
N THR A 774 42.77 8.30 42.94
CA THR A 774 41.34 8.21 42.58
C THR A 774 41.04 6.86 41.92
N SER A 775 40.13 6.10 42.50
CA SER A 775 39.46 4.96 41.86
C SER A 775 38.54 5.51 40.76
N MET A 776 38.81 5.17 39.49
CA MET A 776 37.96 5.56 38.36
C MET A 776 37.32 4.32 37.73
N ASN A 777 36.03 4.39 37.42
CA ASN A 777 35.36 3.46 36.51
C ASN A 777 35.59 3.93 35.07
N TYR A 778 35.97 3.02 34.17
CA TYR A 778 36.09 3.30 32.75
C TYR A 778 35.11 2.43 31.96
N ASP A 779 34.31 3.07 31.11
CA ASP A 779 33.58 2.39 30.04
C ASP A 779 34.38 2.48 28.74
N ILE A 780 34.77 1.33 28.19
CA ILE A 780 35.54 1.25 26.94
C ILE A 780 34.59 0.85 25.82
N LEU A 781 34.44 1.73 24.82
CA LEU A 781 33.69 1.46 23.60
C LEU A 781 34.65 1.18 22.45
N LEU A 782 34.72 -0.07 21.99
CA LEU A 782 35.49 -0.47 20.82
C LEU A 782 34.58 -0.48 19.58
N LEU A 783 34.93 0.34 18.58
CA LEU A 783 34.24 0.38 17.29
C LEU A 783 35.14 -0.27 16.23
N ALA A 784 34.83 -1.51 15.83
CA ALA A 784 35.52 -2.16 14.72
C ALA A 784 34.83 -1.82 13.39
N TYR A 785 35.62 -1.38 12.40
CA TYR A 785 35.10 -1.00 11.08
C TYR A 785 35.38 -2.10 10.05
N GLN A 786 34.34 -2.79 9.59
CA GLN A 786 34.38 -3.52 8.32
C GLN A 786 33.03 -3.42 7.59
N ASN A 787 33.06 -2.86 6.38
CA ASN A 787 31.98 -2.86 5.40
C ASN A 787 30.54 -2.65 5.92
N GLY A 788 30.32 -1.56 6.66
CA GLY A 788 28.99 -0.93 6.76
C GLY A 788 28.05 -1.45 7.85
N PHE A 789 28.50 -2.26 8.81
CA PHE A 789 27.75 -2.58 10.02
C PHE A 789 28.58 -2.27 11.28
N PHE A 790 27.94 -1.69 12.31
CA PHE A 790 28.52 -1.46 13.65
C PHE A 790 28.07 -2.57 14.61
N PRO A 791 28.95 -3.44 15.10
CA PRO A 791 28.73 -4.15 16.36
C PRO A 791 29.53 -3.44 17.47
N GLY A 792 28.84 -2.75 18.37
CA GLY A 792 29.46 -2.25 19.60
C GLY A 792 29.50 -3.37 20.64
N VAL A 793 30.66 -3.63 21.23
CA VAL A 793 30.78 -4.47 22.43
C VAL A 793 31.00 -3.53 23.62
N PHE A 794 30.17 -3.65 24.65
CA PHE A 794 30.36 -2.97 25.93
C PHE A 794 31.02 -3.94 26.91
N THR A 795 32.16 -3.54 27.47
CA THR A 795 32.81 -4.25 28.58
C THR A 795 32.93 -3.30 29.76
N GLU A 796 32.34 -3.67 30.90
CA GLU A 796 32.54 -2.97 32.17
C GLU A 796 33.66 -3.70 32.95
N ALA A 797 34.75 -3.01 33.25
CA ALA A 797 35.84 -3.53 34.08
C ALA A 797 35.91 -2.75 35.39
N ARG A 798 35.82 -3.43 36.53
CA ARG A 798 35.94 -2.81 37.86
C ARG A 798 37.29 -3.19 38.51
N GLU A 799 38.04 -2.18 38.95
CA GLU A 799 39.34 -2.39 39.58
C GLU A 799 39.19 -2.70 41.09
N GLY A 800 39.75 -3.83 41.53
CA GLY A 800 40.11 -4.06 42.93
C GLY A 800 41.42 -3.33 43.25
N SER A 801 41.44 -2.59 44.35
CA SER A 801 42.45 -1.61 44.74
C SER A 801 43.92 -2.08 44.69
N THR A 802 44.59 -2.04 43.53
CA THR A 802 46.06 -1.91 43.39
C THR A 802 46.40 -1.59 41.94
N GLY A 803 46.92 -0.38 41.67
CA GLY A 803 47.18 0.15 40.32
C GLY A 803 48.25 -0.61 39.52
N ASN A 804 47.83 -1.64 38.78
CA ASN A 804 48.64 -2.34 37.78
C ASN A 804 47.94 -2.36 36.41
N LEU A 805 48.76 -2.45 35.35
CA LEU A 805 48.34 -2.43 33.94
C LEU A 805 47.45 -3.66 33.62
N ILE A 806 46.28 -3.44 33.00
CA ILE A 806 45.48 -4.51 32.39
C ILE A 806 45.77 -4.52 30.89
N THR A 807 46.25 -5.66 30.36
CA THR A 807 46.41 -5.89 28.93
C THR A 807 45.34 -6.88 28.47
N LEU A 808 44.50 -6.48 27.51
CA LEU A 808 43.51 -7.35 26.87
C LEU A 808 44.01 -7.66 25.45
N ASP A 809 44.29 -8.94 25.18
CA ASP A 809 44.65 -9.40 23.85
C ASP A 809 43.40 -9.95 23.14
N PHE A 810 43.09 -9.39 21.98
CA PHE A 810 41.97 -9.80 21.13
C PHE A 810 42.52 -10.45 19.86
N GLU A 811 42.14 -11.70 19.61
CA GLU A 811 42.45 -12.40 18.36
C GLU A 811 41.19 -12.47 17.49
N LEU A 812 41.27 -11.92 16.28
CA LEU A 812 40.19 -11.93 15.30
C LEU A 812 40.52 -12.98 14.23
N ASP A 813 39.78 -14.09 14.21
CA ASP A 813 39.99 -15.18 13.24
C ASP A 813 38.97 -15.01 12.10
N THR A 814 39.39 -14.41 10.97
CA THR A 814 38.51 -14.18 9.82
C THR A 814 38.55 -15.36 8.86
N VAL A 815 37.54 -16.24 8.92
CA VAL A 815 37.43 -17.36 7.97
C VAL A 815 36.32 -17.12 6.91
N ASP A 816 35.42 -16.14 7.09
CA ASP A 816 34.38 -15.76 6.11
C ASP A 816 33.97 -14.26 6.24
N PRO A 817 33.76 -13.48 5.16
CA PRO A 817 33.44 -12.04 5.21
C PRO A 817 32.07 -11.64 5.80
N HIS A 818 31.25 -12.60 6.27
CA HIS A 818 29.93 -12.29 6.84
C HIS A 818 29.73 -12.66 8.33
N TYR A 819 30.73 -13.23 9.02
CA TYR A 819 30.68 -13.47 10.48
C TYR A 819 32.06 -13.34 11.15
N SER A 820 32.11 -12.73 12.34
CA SER A 820 33.32 -12.62 13.17
C SER A 820 33.16 -13.42 14.46
N VAL A 821 34.17 -14.24 14.81
CA VAL A 821 34.26 -14.89 16.13
C VAL A 821 35.33 -14.17 16.94
N PHE A 822 34.97 -13.67 18.12
CA PHE A 822 35.91 -13.01 19.04
C PHE A 822 36.42 -14.02 20.08
N ARG A 823 37.74 -14.19 20.19
CA ARG A 823 38.36 -14.84 21.35
C ARG A 823 39.00 -13.78 22.23
N ILE A 824 38.66 -13.81 23.52
CA ILE A 824 39.28 -12.97 24.56
C ILE A 824 40.15 -13.90 25.40
N ALA A 825 41.46 -13.65 25.42
CA ALA A 825 42.39 -14.33 26.32
C ALA A 825 42.88 -13.33 27.37
N LEU A 826 42.71 -13.66 28.65
CA LEU A 826 43.30 -12.92 29.75
C LEU A 826 44.70 -13.50 30.01
N ALA A 827 45.75 -12.74 29.71
CA ALA A 827 47.10 -13.11 30.10
C ALA A 827 47.29 -12.88 31.62
N ASP A 828 47.96 -13.81 32.28
CA ASP A 828 48.15 -13.89 33.74
C ASP A 828 48.81 -12.62 34.33
N ILE A 829 48.04 -11.84 35.09
CA ILE A 829 48.53 -10.71 35.88
C ILE A 829 47.81 -10.75 37.22
N GLY A 830 48.47 -11.33 38.23
CA GLY A 830 47.90 -11.59 39.55
C GLY A 830 47.10 -10.42 40.15
N GLY A 831 45.82 -10.67 40.41
CA GLY A 831 44.83 -9.77 41.01
C GLY A 831 43.41 -10.31 40.80
N ASN A 832 42.48 -10.06 41.73
CA ASN A 832 41.07 -10.40 41.56
C ASN A 832 40.35 -9.27 40.81
N TYR A 833 39.73 -9.58 39.66
CA TYR A 833 38.95 -8.64 38.85
C TYR A 833 37.53 -9.20 38.62
N ASP A 834 36.51 -8.34 38.63
CA ASP A 834 35.14 -8.67 38.20
C ASP A 834 34.89 -8.06 36.81
N LEU A 835 34.54 -8.91 35.83
CA LEU A 835 34.25 -8.50 34.45
C LEU A 835 32.77 -8.77 34.13
N ASN A 836 32.01 -7.75 33.73
CA ASN A 836 30.63 -7.90 33.26
C ASN A 836 30.53 -7.56 31.76
N LEU A 837 30.02 -8.52 30.97
CA LEU A 837 29.73 -8.37 29.55
C LEU A 837 28.22 -8.24 29.35
N ILE A 838 27.77 -7.15 28.70
CA ILE A 838 26.36 -6.95 28.35
C ILE A 838 26.25 -7.02 26.82
N GLY A 839 25.60 -8.07 26.30
CA GLY A 839 25.43 -8.30 24.86
C GLY A 839 23.97 -8.31 24.40
N PHE A 840 23.71 -7.71 23.23
CA PHE A 840 22.47 -7.86 22.46
C PHE A 840 22.71 -8.88 21.32
N CYS A 841 21.94 -9.98 21.33
CA CYS A 841 21.74 -11.00 20.29
C CYS A 841 22.96 -11.65 19.59
N GLY A 842 23.22 -12.92 19.94
CA GLY A 842 24.09 -13.86 19.20
C GLY A 842 24.95 -14.70 20.15
N GLY A 843 24.89 -16.04 20.05
CA GLY A 843 25.48 -16.95 21.04
C GLY A 843 26.98 -16.81 21.27
N PHE A 844 27.39 -16.82 22.55
CA PHE A 844 28.78 -16.88 23.01
C PHE A 844 29.05 -18.25 23.66
N ASP A 845 30.27 -18.77 23.53
CA ASP A 845 30.75 -19.97 24.23
C ASP A 845 31.82 -19.52 25.24
N ILE A 846 31.61 -19.77 26.54
CA ILE A 846 32.50 -19.35 27.64
C ILE A 846 33.15 -20.59 28.24
N SER A 847 34.49 -20.67 28.20
CA SER A 847 35.25 -21.69 28.95
C SER A 847 36.13 -21.03 30.01
N SER A 848 35.85 -21.25 31.30
CA SER A 848 36.65 -20.77 32.43
C SER A 848 37.29 -21.93 33.22
N SER A 849 38.58 -21.84 33.54
CA SER A 849 39.29 -22.68 34.51
C SER A 849 39.46 -21.94 35.86
N GLY A 850 38.99 -22.52 36.98
CA GLY A 850 39.00 -21.92 38.34
C GLY A 850 40.38 -21.90 39.05
N PRO A 851 40.53 -21.59 40.38
CA PRO A 851 39.55 -21.78 41.50
C PRO A 851 39.50 -20.73 42.69
N SER A 852 38.62 -21.02 43.69
CA SER A 852 38.52 -20.62 45.15
C SER A 852 37.79 -19.29 45.52
N ASP A 853 36.95 -19.14 46.57
CA ASP A 853 36.39 -19.98 47.65
C ASP A 853 35.18 -19.26 48.36
N ALA A 854 34.31 -20.04 49.05
CA ALA A 854 33.41 -19.69 50.20
C ALA A 854 31.85 -19.44 50.05
N ILE A 855 31.09 -20.52 49.82
CA ILE A 855 29.91 -21.14 50.54
C ILE A 855 29.26 -20.38 51.76
N PRO A 856 27.91 -20.35 52.03
CA PRO A 856 26.94 -21.49 52.24
C PRO A 856 25.49 -21.30 51.68
N ASN A 857 24.56 -22.27 51.56
CA ASN A 857 24.40 -23.66 52.03
C ASN A 857 23.33 -24.43 51.20
N SER A 858 23.52 -25.76 51.06
CA SER A 858 22.55 -26.90 50.96
C SER A 858 21.56 -27.05 49.75
N THR A 859 21.31 -28.20 49.10
CA THR A 859 21.50 -29.64 49.44
C THR A 859 21.53 -30.57 48.18
N TYR A 860 22.55 -31.44 48.09
CA TYR A 860 22.73 -32.78 47.46
C TYR A 860 22.02 -33.32 46.18
N GLY A 861 22.83 -33.92 45.29
CA GLY A 861 22.49 -35.05 44.41
C GLY A 861 23.46 -35.31 43.23
N GLU A 862 24.38 -36.28 43.36
CA GLU A 862 25.52 -36.62 42.46
C GLU A 862 25.17 -37.42 41.17
N LEU A 863 25.99 -37.26 40.10
CA LEU A 863 26.61 -38.28 39.19
C LEU A 863 27.15 -37.57 37.91
N ARG A 864 28.43 -37.19 37.83
CA ARG A 864 29.66 -37.90 37.35
C ARG A 864 29.71 -38.35 35.87
N ASP A 865 30.69 -37.77 35.18
CA ASP A 865 31.58 -38.26 34.11
C ASP A 865 31.02 -38.78 32.77
N ALA A 866 31.30 -38.02 31.70
CA ALA A 866 31.64 -38.54 30.37
C ALA A 866 32.57 -37.56 29.63
N THR A 867 33.87 -37.85 29.67
CA THR A 867 34.91 -37.28 28.80
C THR A 867 34.86 -37.97 27.43
N ILE A 868 35.22 -37.28 26.34
CA ILE A 868 36.21 -37.69 25.31
C ILE A 868 36.03 -36.91 23.99
N GLY A 869 37.12 -36.25 23.56
CA GLY A 869 37.66 -36.45 22.22
C GLY A 869 37.49 -35.34 21.19
N ILE A 870 38.39 -34.35 21.20
CA ILE A 870 38.72 -33.57 20.00
C ILE A 870 39.58 -34.46 19.10
N ASN A 871 39.20 -34.62 17.83
CA ASN A 871 40.11 -35.11 16.80
C ASN A 871 40.13 -34.10 15.65
N GLU A 872 41.33 -33.64 15.32
CA GLU A 872 41.65 -32.64 14.32
C GLU A 872 41.42 -33.18 12.89
N GLN A 873 41.18 -32.26 11.95
CA GLN A 873 41.00 -32.41 10.49
C GLN A 873 39.56 -32.64 10.00
N SER A 874 38.85 -31.55 9.71
CA SER A 874 38.23 -31.30 8.38
C SER A 874 37.44 -29.98 8.40
N SER A 875 37.62 -29.20 7.34
CA SER A 875 37.06 -27.88 7.11
C SER A 875 35.58 -27.93 6.72
N VAL A 876 34.72 -27.22 7.44
CA VAL A 876 33.31 -26.99 7.07
C VAL A 876 33.09 -25.49 6.90
N LYS A 877 32.63 -25.07 5.72
CA LYS A 877 32.24 -23.69 5.38
C LYS A 877 30.80 -23.41 5.85
N PRO A 878 30.45 -22.20 6.35
CA PRO A 878 29.06 -21.82 6.60
C PRO A 878 28.38 -21.24 5.34
N PHE A 879 27.10 -21.56 5.14
CA PHE A 879 26.19 -21.00 4.12
C PHE A 879 25.15 -20.07 4.76
N THR A 880 24.70 -19.03 4.03
CA THR A 880 23.73 -17.98 4.42
C THR A 880 22.39 -18.12 3.67
N VAL A 881 21.27 -17.85 4.36
CA VAL A 881 19.87 -17.86 3.85
C VAL A 881 19.45 -16.44 3.41
N TYR A 882 18.71 -16.30 2.30
CA TYR A 882 18.05 -15.05 1.85
C TYR A 882 16.54 -15.26 1.65
N PRO A 883 15.68 -14.24 1.88
CA PRO A 883 14.26 -14.29 1.53
C PRO A 883 13.97 -13.62 0.17
N ASN A 884 13.15 -14.24 -0.70
CA ASN A 884 12.30 -13.54 -1.69
C ASN A 884 11.13 -14.44 -2.16
N PRO A 885 10.00 -13.88 -2.67
CA PRO A 885 8.71 -14.54 -2.78
C PRO A 885 8.42 -15.10 -4.18
N ALA A 886 8.02 -16.37 -4.22
CA ALA A 886 7.12 -17.00 -5.21
C ALA A 886 7.13 -18.50 -4.92
N ALA A 887 6.00 -19.08 -4.52
CA ALA A 887 5.86 -20.54 -4.46
C ALA A 887 4.47 -20.99 -4.91
N SER A 888 4.48 -21.73 -6.01
CA SER A 888 3.44 -22.60 -6.54
C SER A 888 3.03 -23.69 -5.55
N GLN A 889 1.74 -24.00 -5.47
CA GLN A 889 1.16 -25.00 -4.57
C GLN A 889 1.58 -26.43 -4.94
N ILE A 890 2.10 -27.19 -3.97
CA ILE A 890 2.21 -28.66 -3.98
C ILE A 890 1.08 -29.20 -3.10
N GLN A 891 0.28 -30.13 -3.63
CA GLN A 891 -0.85 -30.73 -2.90
C GLN A 891 -0.39 -31.97 -2.13
N ILE A 892 -0.56 -31.96 -0.80
CA ILE A 892 -0.34 -33.11 0.10
C ILE A 892 -1.72 -33.48 0.67
N ASP A 893 -2.31 -34.58 0.21
CA ASP A 893 -3.60 -35.05 0.73
C ASP A 893 -3.40 -35.77 2.08
N GLY A 894 -4.28 -35.46 3.04
CA GLY A 894 -4.16 -35.86 4.45
C GLY A 894 -4.26 -37.38 4.70
N LEU A 895 -3.54 -37.85 5.72
CA LEU A 895 -3.47 -39.27 6.10
C LEU A 895 -4.06 -39.52 7.50
N LYS A 896 -4.83 -40.62 7.60
CA LYS A 896 -5.08 -41.37 8.84
C LYS A 896 -4.09 -42.53 8.92
N ASP A 897 -3.85 -42.99 10.14
CA ASP A 897 -2.87 -44.02 10.51
C ASP A 897 -2.86 -45.23 9.55
N ASP A 898 -1.66 -45.59 9.09
CA ASP A 898 -1.28 -46.75 8.25
C ASP A 898 -1.25 -46.64 6.70
N GLN A 899 -0.95 -45.48 6.10
CA GLN A 899 -0.56 -45.44 4.66
C GLN A 899 0.73 -44.69 4.33
N GLN A 900 1.47 -45.21 3.34
CA GLN A 900 2.75 -44.71 2.81
C GLN A 900 2.60 -43.35 2.10
N ILE A 901 3.57 -42.46 2.31
CA ILE A 901 3.66 -41.17 1.61
C ILE A 901 4.17 -41.42 0.18
N LEU A 902 3.37 -41.07 -0.82
CA LEU A 902 3.76 -41.13 -2.23
C LEU A 902 3.95 -39.70 -2.74
N ILE A 903 5.17 -39.37 -3.15
CA ILE A 903 5.48 -38.07 -3.76
C ILE A 903 5.31 -38.21 -5.28
N ARG A 904 4.49 -37.33 -5.87
CA ARG A 904 4.22 -37.29 -7.31
C ARG A 904 4.66 -35.95 -7.89
N ASP A 905 5.10 -35.97 -9.14
CA ASP A 905 5.32 -34.74 -9.90
C ASP A 905 4.00 -34.15 -10.45
N ILE A 906 4.09 -33.00 -11.11
CA ILE A 906 2.97 -32.28 -11.72
C ILE A 906 2.26 -33.05 -12.86
N THR A 907 2.82 -34.18 -13.32
CA THR A 907 2.21 -35.08 -14.31
C THR A 907 1.56 -36.30 -13.67
N GLY A 908 1.65 -36.44 -12.33
CA GLY A 908 1.06 -37.52 -11.55
C GLY A 908 1.94 -38.77 -11.41
N LYS A 909 3.20 -38.72 -11.85
CA LYS A 909 4.14 -39.87 -11.79
C LYS A 909 4.84 -39.93 -10.43
N ILE A 910 4.92 -41.13 -9.84
CA ILE A 910 5.53 -41.37 -8.51
C ILE A 910 7.05 -41.28 -8.60
N ILE A 911 7.66 -40.46 -7.74
CA ILE A 911 9.10 -40.17 -7.74
C ILE A 911 9.83 -40.59 -6.46
N ALA A 912 9.11 -40.84 -5.36
CA ALA A 912 9.70 -41.45 -4.15
C ALA A 912 8.65 -42.13 -3.26
N ALA A 913 9.08 -43.18 -2.54
CA ALA A 913 8.29 -43.87 -1.52
C ALA A 913 9.19 -44.22 -0.31
N PRO A 914 9.22 -43.43 0.76
CA PRO A 914 9.90 -43.81 1.99
C PRO A 914 9.03 -44.76 2.81
N SER A 915 9.59 -45.88 3.27
CA SER A 915 9.01 -46.72 4.32
C SER A 915 9.66 -46.40 5.66
N LEU A 916 8.87 -46.38 6.73
CA LEU A 916 9.33 -46.16 8.10
C LEU A 916 9.46 -47.51 8.80
N GLN A 917 10.66 -47.85 9.29
CA GLN A 917 10.85 -48.93 10.26
C GLN A 917 11.62 -48.38 11.46
N ASN A 918 11.00 -48.42 12.65
CA ASN A 918 11.56 -47.94 13.92
C ASN A 918 12.15 -46.52 13.90
N GLY A 919 11.49 -45.58 13.21
CA GLY A 919 11.80 -44.16 13.33
C GLY A 919 13.09 -43.69 12.65
N THR A 920 13.73 -44.52 11.82
CA THR A 920 14.93 -44.13 11.04
C THR A 920 14.66 -44.31 9.54
N PRO A 921 14.87 -43.29 8.69
CA PRO A 921 14.80 -43.46 7.24
C PRO A 921 16.03 -44.23 6.72
N LEU A 922 15.82 -45.27 5.90
CA LEU A 922 16.88 -45.97 5.16
C LEU A 922 16.73 -45.68 3.66
N LEU A 923 17.81 -45.22 3.02
CA LEU A 923 17.94 -45.26 1.56
C LEU A 923 18.28 -46.70 1.14
N ASP A 924 17.44 -47.29 0.28
CA ASP A 924 17.63 -48.64 -0.25
C ASP A 924 18.91 -48.69 -1.13
N LYS A 925 19.74 -49.72 -0.91
CA LYS A 925 21.10 -49.81 -1.50
C LYS A 925 21.16 -50.47 -2.88
N ASN A 926 20.03 -50.69 -3.55
CA ASN A 926 19.97 -51.40 -4.83
C ASN A 926 19.38 -50.55 -5.97
N LEU A 927 19.98 -49.41 -6.27
CA LEU A 927 19.65 -48.60 -7.45
C LEU A 927 20.81 -48.68 -8.46
N GLU A 928 20.49 -48.93 -9.73
CA GLU A 928 21.48 -49.06 -10.80
C GLU A 928 22.16 -47.72 -11.14
N ASP A 929 23.41 -47.79 -11.63
CA ASP A 929 24.34 -46.65 -11.79
C ASP A 929 23.82 -45.44 -12.58
N GLU A 930 22.78 -45.63 -13.41
CA GLU A 930 22.15 -44.52 -14.16
C GLU A 930 21.15 -43.71 -13.31
N GLN A 931 20.60 -44.30 -12.23
CA GLN A 931 19.75 -43.60 -11.26
C GLN A 931 20.56 -42.89 -10.16
N LEU A 932 21.75 -43.39 -9.83
CA LEU A 932 22.68 -42.75 -8.89
C LEU A 932 23.21 -41.39 -9.39
N LYS A 933 23.34 -41.21 -10.72
CA LYS A 933 23.75 -39.92 -11.31
C LYS A 933 22.73 -38.79 -11.16
N GLN A 934 21.46 -39.08 -10.89
CA GLN A 934 20.45 -38.07 -10.59
C GLN A 934 20.32 -37.77 -9.09
N LEU A 935 21.06 -38.49 -8.23
CA LEU A 935 20.94 -38.40 -6.77
C LEU A 935 22.24 -37.95 -6.08
N GLU A 936 23.29 -37.55 -6.82
CA GLU A 936 24.45 -36.88 -6.23
C GLU A 936 24.00 -35.53 -5.63
N GLY A 937 23.86 -35.48 -4.29
CA GLY A 937 23.58 -34.25 -3.54
C GLY A 937 22.52 -34.32 -2.44
N LEU A 938 21.89 -35.48 -2.20
CA LEU A 938 20.92 -35.63 -1.11
C LEU A 938 21.61 -35.98 0.22
N HIS A 939 21.57 -35.05 1.18
CA HIS A 939 22.01 -35.27 2.56
C HIS A 939 20.87 -34.91 3.53
N ALA A 940 20.62 -35.79 4.50
CA ALA A 940 19.69 -35.55 5.60
C ALA A 940 20.49 -35.35 6.90
N ILE A 941 20.23 -34.27 7.62
CA ILE A 941 20.80 -34.02 8.96
C ILE A 941 19.62 -33.68 9.89
N GLY A 942 19.51 -34.40 11.01
CA GLY A 942 18.48 -34.16 12.02
C GLY A 942 19.05 -34.19 13.43
N ARG A 943 18.46 -33.39 14.33
CA ARG A 943 18.72 -33.45 15.78
C ARG A 943 17.38 -33.68 16.49
N LEU A 944 17.25 -34.78 17.22
CA LEU A 944 16.06 -35.06 18.02
C LEU A 944 16.17 -34.33 19.36
N GLY A 945 15.23 -33.43 19.64
CA GLY A 945 14.98 -32.89 20.98
C GLY A 945 14.33 -33.94 21.90
N LYS A 946 14.39 -33.71 23.20
CA LYS A 946 13.71 -34.57 24.19
C LYS A 946 12.18 -34.40 24.08
N PRO A 947 11.37 -35.35 24.60
CA PRO A 947 9.92 -35.24 24.56
C PRO A 947 9.44 -33.91 25.14
N GLY A 948 8.78 -33.08 24.31
CA GLY A 948 8.31 -31.74 24.67
C GLY A 948 9.04 -30.57 24.00
N GLU A 949 10.09 -30.81 23.21
CA GLU A 949 10.79 -29.77 22.43
C GLU A 949 10.59 -29.94 20.91
N VAL A 950 10.59 -28.81 20.19
CA VAL A 950 10.44 -28.73 18.72
C VAL A 950 11.56 -29.52 18.03
N ALA A 951 11.22 -30.39 17.08
CA ALA A 951 12.18 -31.09 16.25
C ALA A 951 12.30 -30.40 14.88
N GLU A 952 13.51 -29.96 14.53
CA GLU A 952 13.82 -29.46 13.19
C GLU A 952 14.38 -30.60 12.33
N LEU A 953 13.73 -30.87 11.21
CA LEU A 953 14.24 -31.76 10.16
C LEU A 953 14.50 -30.92 8.91
N VAL A 954 15.76 -30.84 8.49
CA VAL A 954 16.16 -30.14 7.27
C VAL A 954 16.60 -31.17 6.23
N LEU A 955 15.90 -31.23 5.10
CA LEU A 955 16.26 -32.05 3.95
C LEU A 955 16.99 -31.21 2.91
N TRP A 956 18.15 -31.66 2.46
CA TRP A 956 18.94 -30.97 1.45
C TRP A 956 18.77 -31.64 0.08
N LEU A 957 18.31 -30.89 -0.92
CA LEU A 957 18.25 -31.28 -2.32
C LEU A 957 19.10 -30.29 -3.13
N ALA A 958 20.30 -30.70 -3.52
CA ALA A 958 21.12 -29.88 -4.42
C ALA A 958 20.75 -30.16 -5.88
N SER A 959 20.10 -29.21 -6.54
CA SER A 959 20.02 -29.14 -8.01
C SER A 959 20.36 -27.73 -8.45
N GLU A 960 21.00 -27.57 -9.62
CA GLU A 960 21.51 -26.30 -10.17
C GLU A 960 20.44 -25.21 -10.42
N LYS A 961 19.16 -25.50 -10.14
CA LYS A 961 18.09 -24.51 -10.08
C LYS A 961 17.34 -24.68 -8.76
N ALA A 962 17.46 -23.66 -7.92
CA ALA A 962 17.11 -23.69 -6.50
C ALA A 962 15.63 -23.99 -6.20
N SER A 963 15.40 -24.81 -5.17
CA SER A 963 14.22 -24.75 -4.29
C SER A 963 14.58 -25.39 -2.95
N PHE A 964 14.44 -24.65 -1.85
CA PHE A 964 14.56 -25.17 -0.49
C PHE A 964 13.17 -25.44 0.08
N VAL A 965 12.99 -26.54 0.80
CA VAL A 965 11.81 -26.74 1.65
C VAL A 965 12.31 -26.79 3.09
N CYS A 966 12.03 -25.74 3.86
CA CYS A 966 12.18 -25.74 5.30
C CYS A 966 10.77 -25.77 5.88
N GLY A 967 10.50 -26.72 6.78
CA GLY A 967 9.21 -26.80 7.46
C GLY A 967 9.43 -27.08 8.94
N SER A 968 8.69 -26.39 9.80
CA SER A 968 8.69 -26.61 11.25
C SER A 968 7.53 -27.54 11.61
N TYR A 969 7.80 -28.57 12.42
CA TYR A 969 6.77 -29.51 12.86
C TYR A 969 6.42 -29.28 14.32
N TYR A 970 5.14 -29.08 14.60
CA TYR A 970 4.63 -28.98 15.97
C TYR A 970 3.96 -30.29 16.38
N PRO A 971 4.31 -30.86 17.54
CA PRO A 971 3.59 -32.02 18.07
C PRO A 971 2.21 -31.59 18.60
N VAL A 972 1.16 -32.31 18.18
CA VAL A 972 -0.19 -32.22 18.74
C VAL A 972 -0.66 -33.63 19.10
N ASP A 973 -1.62 -33.75 20.02
CA ASP A 973 -2.13 -35.06 20.43
C ASP A 973 -2.72 -35.81 19.22
N GLY A 974 -2.04 -36.87 18.78
CA GLY A 974 -2.41 -37.68 17.62
C GLY A 974 -1.66 -37.39 16.31
N GLY A 975 -0.65 -36.52 16.27
CA GLY A 975 0.18 -36.33 15.06
C GLY A 975 1.09 -35.09 15.07
N TYR A 976 1.66 -34.76 13.90
CA TYR A 976 2.49 -33.56 13.69
C TYR A 976 1.80 -32.61 12.71
N LEU A 977 1.82 -31.31 12.99
CA LEU A 977 1.32 -30.24 12.12
C LEU A 977 2.52 -29.55 11.45
N ALA A 978 2.55 -29.48 10.11
CA ALA A 978 3.62 -28.85 9.34
C ALA A 978 3.27 -27.38 9.04
N ARG A 979 4.28 -26.49 9.11
CA ARG A 979 4.18 -25.10 8.65
C ARG A 979 5.30 -24.77 7.69
#